data_AF-H2YW39-F1
#
_entry.id   AF-H2YW39-F1
#
_cell.length_a   1.000
_cell.length_b   1.000
_cell.length_c   1.000
_cell.angle_alpha   90.00
_cell.angle_beta   90.00
_cell.angle_gamma   90.00
#
_symmetry.space_group_name_H-M   'P 1'
#
loop_
_entity.id
_entity.type
_entity.pdbx_description
1 polymer ?
#
loop_
_entity_poly.entity_id
_entity_poly.type
_entity_poly.pdbx_seq_one_letter_code
_entity_poly.pdbx_strand_id
1 'polypeptide(L)'
;NKFGIQMLPEKLQRQIFKETTTIKENKEEVEECIKHLVKFGLWGKEHETIPDYDITLPQLFGNNVDEHFQKIASDQSGMYKQGLLNLASAKLPKIPVKNEWARKPGWSKYSKINGKVVPESVECPTGDAIVFDCEVLVSHSETPIMAVAVSNDGWFSWTSPCLDQENPSLELNLDSLIPMEQKNDTKKLIIGHNVGYDRARVREQYYSQLTNTRFLDTMSMHIAVSGFNGQQRILSQAAKSESGEDGTNGSSVFDNDWVVMGSTNSLKEVHKFYCKKKLDKEMRDIFVTGNINDVKENFQDLMWYCAKDVKATHNVLTKLTPLFFDRFPHPVTFAGMLEMGQMYLPVNNNWFRYIQSCKDQYDALNQELKNHLRGLASDACHYAINDKYKDDKWLWDLDWNTRQYKLLTKPRKNWVRKEKLIPKLKTYLSTENYSNEELTFLGKEVQNLGKWEIIEELNETASRLPIIEPHMPGAPKWFSELCVQEGKDDWKPGATLVSTLTRTTPKLLRMMWMGCPLHYVKDYGWGYLWPSHKTLTFNKETSDDDLLREVSEENWNEPQSLVNHTHAEDISDLPAGFTFHRLPHNGGTGKNVGSPLAREFISHVESGLLSSYDPTDALRCLEINKITSYWRSSQKRVQNQLVKDEKYSRELSYSAIVPQAVVCGAVSRRAVERVWLTASNPQLDRIGSELKAMVQAPPGYSFVGADVDSQELWIASLLGDASSAKEHGCTALSWMTLRGNKRDGTDLHSTTAASVGMSRDQAKVFNYARMYGAGKRLALRTLMQYNKDLTKEECVAKVNKLYDITKGEVQYKLSKDAEWIVKKTGIELNSEAMKSGYVSFEDLGGMRGIESHMFNKIEEISNSAKPETPTLGCKISRALEPGKVKGSFATTRMNWVVQSSAVDYLHLLLVAMRWLIKTYNLDARFVLSIHDEVRYLSNTTIAHEVALALQISNILTRSMFAYKLDMHDLPLGVAFFSSIEVDSVVRKTADDNCITPSNAGGLKERYGIPLGHSFDIDQIL
;
A
#
# COMPACT_ATOMS: atom_id res chain seq x y z
N ASN A 1 -17.51 -18.31 -32.99
CA ASN A 1 -16.96 -17.47 -34.07
C ASN A 1 -15.94 -18.27 -34.90
N LYS A 2 -15.21 -17.61 -35.82
CA LYS A 2 -14.25 -18.24 -36.75
C LYS A 2 -13.01 -18.83 -36.09
N PHE A 3 -12.67 -18.35 -34.90
CA PHE A 3 -11.51 -18.83 -34.13
C PHE A 3 -11.87 -19.95 -33.15
N GLY A 4 -13.11 -20.45 -33.26
CA GLY A 4 -13.71 -21.31 -32.27
C GLY A 4 -13.70 -20.58 -30.93
N ILE A 5 -14.42 -19.50 -30.74
CA ILE A 5 -14.74 -18.94 -29.42
C ILE A 5 -16.25 -18.98 -29.31
N GLN A 6 -16.77 -19.47 -28.19
CA GLN A 6 -18.20 -19.44 -27.93
C GLN A 6 -18.59 -18.00 -27.61
N MET A 7 -19.51 -17.47 -28.42
CA MET A 7 -19.99 -16.09 -28.31
C MET A 7 -21.31 -16.04 -27.54
N LEU A 8 -21.82 -14.85 -27.27
CA LEU A 8 -23.13 -14.68 -26.63
C LEU A 8 -24.23 -15.38 -27.46
N PRO A 9 -25.26 -15.93 -26.80
CA PRO A 9 -26.48 -16.36 -27.48
C PRO A 9 -27.07 -15.23 -28.31
N GLU A 10 -27.60 -15.55 -29.49
CA GLU A 10 -28.09 -14.56 -30.46
C GLU A 10 -29.14 -13.60 -29.86
N LYS A 11 -30.01 -14.11 -28.98
CA LYS A 11 -31.02 -13.30 -28.26
C LYS A 11 -30.37 -12.22 -27.40
N LEU A 12 -29.29 -12.54 -26.69
CA LEU A 12 -28.58 -11.61 -25.81
C LEU A 12 -27.73 -10.62 -26.61
N GLN A 13 -27.05 -11.13 -27.64
CA GLN A 13 -26.25 -10.34 -28.57
C GLN A 13 -27.09 -9.25 -29.26
N ARG A 14 -28.28 -9.60 -29.77
CA ARG A 14 -29.22 -8.63 -30.37
C ARG A 14 -29.75 -7.59 -29.39
N GLN A 15 -29.96 -7.94 -28.12
CA GLN A 15 -30.41 -6.99 -27.09
C GLN A 15 -29.34 -5.93 -26.78
N ILE A 16 -28.06 -6.30 -26.81
CA ILE A 16 -26.93 -5.42 -26.45
C ILE A 16 -26.48 -4.58 -27.64
N PHE A 17 -26.20 -5.23 -28.78
CA PHE A 17 -25.56 -4.57 -29.92
C PHE A 17 -26.55 -3.94 -30.90
N LYS A 18 -27.85 -4.33 -30.87
CA LYS A 18 -29.01 -3.83 -31.65
C LYS A 18 -28.87 -3.81 -33.18
N GLU A 19 -27.75 -3.34 -33.71
CA GLU A 19 -27.34 -3.36 -35.11
C GLU A 19 -26.12 -4.26 -35.27
N THR A 20 -26.29 -5.46 -35.83
CA THR A 20 -25.17 -6.26 -36.34
C THR A 20 -24.74 -5.69 -37.68
N THR A 21 -23.80 -4.75 -37.68
CA THR A 21 -23.08 -4.42 -38.91
C THR A 21 -22.32 -5.67 -39.34
N THR A 22 -22.71 -6.28 -40.45
CA THR A 22 -21.96 -7.40 -41.02
C THR A 22 -20.64 -6.84 -41.54
N ILE A 23 -19.59 -6.84 -40.71
CA ILE A 23 -18.26 -6.42 -41.13
C ILE A 23 -17.84 -7.33 -42.29
N LYS A 24 -17.45 -6.73 -43.41
CA LYS A 24 -16.95 -7.47 -44.57
C LYS A 24 -15.72 -8.25 -44.15
N GLU A 25 -15.81 -9.58 -44.22
CA GLU A 25 -14.75 -10.46 -43.74
C GLU A 25 -13.47 -10.28 -44.56
N ASN A 26 -12.37 -9.95 -43.89
CA ASN A 26 -11.05 -10.06 -44.49
C ASN A 26 -10.55 -11.51 -44.35
N LYS A 27 -10.80 -12.33 -45.38
CA LYS A 27 -10.43 -13.75 -45.38
C LYS A 27 -8.92 -13.96 -45.22
N GLU A 28 -8.10 -13.07 -45.78
CA GLU A 28 -6.64 -13.17 -45.71
C GLU A 28 -6.13 -12.98 -44.27
N GLU A 29 -6.64 -11.99 -43.54
CA GLU A 29 -6.30 -11.76 -42.14
C GLU A 29 -6.75 -12.92 -41.23
N VAL A 30 -7.94 -13.48 -41.46
CA VAL A 30 -8.43 -14.64 -40.71
C VAL A 30 -7.52 -15.85 -40.91
N GLU A 31 -7.10 -16.12 -42.15
CA GLU A 31 -6.16 -17.19 -42.45
C GLU A 31 -4.78 -16.97 -41.82
N GLU A 32 -4.27 -15.73 -41.79
CA GLU A 32 -3.03 -15.38 -41.10
C GLU A 32 -3.13 -15.64 -39.59
N CYS A 33 -4.24 -15.23 -38.97
CA CYS A 33 -4.51 -15.49 -37.55
C CYS A 33 -4.57 -16.99 -37.25
N ILE A 34 -5.23 -17.78 -38.10
CA ILE A 34 -5.27 -19.25 -37.93
C ILE A 34 -3.87 -19.85 -38.05
N LYS A 35 -3.06 -19.45 -39.05
CA LYS A 35 -1.65 -19.89 -39.17
C LYS A 35 -0.84 -19.56 -37.93
N HIS A 36 -1.06 -18.37 -37.36
CA HIS A 36 -0.44 -17.96 -36.10
C HIS A 36 -0.87 -18.84 -34.92
N LEU A 37 -2.16 -19.16 -34.77
CA LEU A 37 -2.65 -20.08 -33.73
C LEU A 37 -2.12 -21.51 -33.89
N VAL A 38 -2.01 -22.01 -35.13
CA VAL A 38 -1.41 -23.32 -35.44
C VAL A 38 0.06 -23.36 -35.01
N LYS A 39 0.83 -22.30 -35.28
CA LYS A 39 2.25 -22.18 -34.90
C LYS A 39 2.46 -22.36 -33.39
N PHE A 40 1.51 -21.88 -32.57
CA PHE A 40 1.58 -22.01 -31.10
C PHE A 40 0.86 -23.24 -30.55
N GLY A 41 0.38 -24.15 -31.42
CA GLY A 41 -0.32 -25.37 -31.00
C GLY A 41 -1.64 -25.10 -30.26
N LEU A 42 -2.31 -23.99 -30.61
CA LEU A 42 -3.58 -23.57 -30.01
C LEU A 42 -4.78 -23.98 -30.87
N TRP A 43 -4.59 -24.08 -32.19
CA TRP A 43 -5.66 -24.42 -33.13
C TRP A 43 -6.09 -25.91 -33.07
N GLY A 44 -7.37 -26.19 -33.27
CA GLY A 44 -7.89 -27.56 -33.48
C GLY A 44 -8.08 -28.42 -32.22
N LYS A 45 -8.03 -27.83 -31.01
CA LYS A 45 -8.28 -28.55 -29.75
C LYS A 45 -9.78 -28.60 -29.42
N GLU A 46 -10.24 -29.76 -28.93
CA GLU A 46 -11.61 -29.96 -28.42
C GLU A 46 -11.76 -29.32 -27.03
N HIS A 47 -12.95 -28.77 -26.74
CA HIS A 47 -13.22 -28.07 -25.48
C HIS A 47 -14.68 -28.22 -25.03
N GLU A 48 -14.88 -28.12 -23.72
CA GLU A 48 -16.21 -28.08 -23.10
C GLU A 48 -16.97 -26.82 -23.53
N THR A 49 -18.22 -27.02 -23.97
CA THR A 49 -19.15 -25.94 -24.30
C THR A 49 -19.86 -25.46 -23.04
N ILE A 50 -19.94 -24.15 -22.85
CA ILE A 50 -20.69 -23.53 -21.76
C ILE A 50 -22.18 -23.57 -22.13
N PRO A 51 -23.12 -23.79 -21.19
CA PRO A 51 -24.55 -23.69 -21.47
C PRO A 51 -24.93 -22.30 -22.00
N ASP A 52 -25.88 -22.25 -22.94
CA ASP A 52 -26.46 -20.97 -23.38
C ASP A 52 -27.54 -20.53 -22.38
N TYR A 53 -27.47 -19.27 -21.94
CA TYR A 53 -28.40 -18.71 -20.97
C TYR A 53 -29.50 -17.88 -21.65
N ASP A 54 -30.76 -18.17 -21.34
CA ASP A 54 -31.90 -17.40 -21.87
C ASP A 54 -32.24 -16.17 -20.99
N ILE A 55 -31.39 -15.15 -21.06
CA ILE A 55 -31.54 -13.91 -20.26
C ILE A 55 -32.22 -12.81 -21.07
N THR A 56 -33.20 -12.14 -20.44
CA THR A 56 -33.82 -10.92 -20.98
C THR A 56 -33.32 -9.71 -20.21
N LEU A 57 -32.59 -8.84 -20.88
CA LEU A 57 -32.04 -7.62 -20.32
C LEU A 57 -33.12 -6.54 -20.16
N PRO A 58 -32.95 -5.61 -19.20
CA PRO A 58 -33.78 -4.42 -19.14
C PRO A 58 -33.61 -3.60 -20.43
N GLN A 59 -34.64 -2.82 -20.77
CA GLN A 59 -34.62 -2.01 -21.99
C GLN A 59 -33.45 -1.01 -21.97
N LEU A 60 -32.45 -1.24 -22.84
CA LEU A 60 -31.32 -0.33 -22.98
C LEU A 60 -31.74 0.96 -23.69
N PHE A 61 -31.45 2.10 -23.07
CA PHE A 61 -31.65 3.43 -23.66
C PHE A 61 -30.72 3.69 -24.87
N GLY A 62 -31.23 4.39 -25.90
CA GLY A 62 -30.43 4.73 -27.09
C GLY A 62 -30.27 3.58 -28.08
N ASN A 63 -29.46 3.83 -29.11
CA ASN A 63 -29.31 2.92 -30.25
C ASN A 63 -28.25 1.84 -30.03
N ASN A 64 -27.33 2.05 -29.10
CA ASN A 64 -26.23 1.14 -28.79
C ASN A 64 -25.81 1.24 -27.32
N VAL A 65 -24.90 0.36 -26.90
CA VAL A 65 -24.41 0.28 -25.51
C VAL A 65 -23.69 1.56 -25.05
N ASP A 66 -23.00 2.28 -25.94
CA ASP A 66 -22.33 3.55 -25.62
C ASP A 66 -23.35 4.66 -25.30
N GLU A 67 -24.35 4.84 -26.17
CA GLU A 67 -25.45 5.79 -25.90
C GLU A 67 -26.20 5.45 -24.61
N HIS A 68 -26.37 4.15 -24.31
CA HIS A 68 -26.95 3.71 -23.06
C HIS A 68 -26.13 4.21 -21.87
N PHE A 69 -24.83 3.94 -21.85
CA PHE A 69 -23.92 4.40 -20.79
C PHE A 69 -23.86 5.92 -20.66
N GLN A 70 -23.87 6.65 -21.78
CA GLN A 70 -23.91 8.11 -21.76
C GLN A 70 -25.19 8.64 -21.10
N LYS A 71 -26.35 8.06 -21.41
CA LYS A 71 -27.65 8.47 -20.85
C LYS A 71 -27.74 8.16 -19.36
N ILE A 72 -27.41 6.93 -18.93
CA ILE A 72 -27.50 6.57 -17.51
C ILE A 72 -26.49 7.35 -16.66
N ALA A 73 -25.26 7.58 -17.14
CA ALA A 73 -24.27 8.36 -16.42
C ALA A 73 -24.69 9.84 -16.31
N SER A 74 -25.30 10.39 -17.36
CA SER A 74 -25.80 11.77 -17.36
C SER A 74 -26.99 11.95 -16.42
N ASP A 75 -27.93 10.99 -16.36
CA ASP A 75 -29.02 11.00 -15.38
C ASP A 75 -28.50 10.95 -13.93
N GLN A 76 -27.52 10.09 -13.67
CA GLN A 76 -26.94 9.91 -12.34
C GLN A 76 -26.12 11.12 -11.86
N SER A 77 -25.38 11.77 -12.77
CA SER A 77 -24.39 12.80 -12.42
C SER A 77 -24.74 14.23 -12.84
N GLY A 78 -25.76 14.42 -13.68
CA GLY A 78 -26.05 15.68 -14.36
C GLY A 78 -26.28 16.86 -13.43
N MET A 79 -27.07 16.68 -12.36
CA MET A 79 -27.33 17.74 -11.37
C MET A 79 -26.05 18.15 -10.62
N TYR A 80 -25.22 17.19 -10.21
CA TYR A 80 -23.94 17.49 -9.55
C TYR A 80 -22.97 18.18 -10.51
N LYS A 81 -22.95 17.79 -11.80
CA LYS A 81 -22.15 18.45 -12.83
C LYS A 81 -22.61 19.90 -13.03
N GLN A 82 -23.92 20.15 -13.06
CA GLN A 82 -24.44 21.51 -13.19
C GLN A 82 -24.09 22.37 -11.97
N GLY A 83 -24.26 21.84 -10.76
CA GLY A 83 -23.86 22.53 -9.52
C GLY A 83 -22.37 22.87 -9.51
N LEU A 84 -21.51 21.92 -9.93
CA LEU A 84 -20.08 22.12 -10.07
C LEU A 84 -19.75 23.25 -11.06
N LEU A 85 -20.36 23.24 -12.25
CA LEU A 85 -20.13 24.27 -13.27
C LEU A 85 -20.61 25.64 -12.82
N ASN A 86 -21.78 25.71 -12.17
CA ASN A 86 -22.32 26.93 -11.61
C ASN A 86 -21.38 27.53 -10.54
N LEU A 87 -20.89 26.70 -9.61
CA LEU A 87 -19.97 27.16 -8.56
C LEU A 87 -18.59 27.57 -9.13
N ALA A 88 -18.07 26.80 -10.09
CA ALA A 88 -16.76 27.06 -10.70
C ALA A 88 -16.74 28.35 -11.54
N SER A 89 -17.87 28.71 -12.15
CA SER A 89 -18.02 29.92 -12.98
C SER A 89 -18.51 31.15 -12.20
N ALA A 90 -19.14 30.97 -11.05
CA ALA A 90 -19.65 32.06 -10.23
C ALA A 90 -18.55 32.90 -9.59
N LYS A 91 -18.82 34.20 -9.44
CA LYS A 91 -18.04 35.08 -8.59
C LYS A 91 -18.50 34.88 -7.15
N LEU A 92 -17.64 34.29 -6.31
CA LEU A 92 -17.97 34.04 -4.92
C LEU A 92 -18.41 35.33 -4.18
N PRO A 93 -19.34 35.20 -3.21
CA PRO A 93 -19.64 36.26 -2.27
C PRO A 93 -18.38 36.80 -1.59
N LYS A 94 -18.40 38.08 -1.19
CA LYS A 94 -17.27 38.69 -0.47
C LYS A 94 -17.04 37.94 0.84
N ILE A 95 -15.82 37.40 0.99
CA ILE A 95 -15.37 36.77 2.24
C ILE A 95 -15.54 37.74 3.42
N PRO A 96 -16.03 37.27 4.59
CA PRO A 96 -16.00 38.05 5.84
C PRO A 96 -14.59 38.53 6.15
N VAL A 97 -14.42 39.73 6.71
CA VAL A 97 -13.08 40.17 7.15
C VAL A 97 -12.65 39.42 8.40
N LYS A 98 -11.33 39.38 8.64
CA LYS A 98 -10.67 38.53 9.64
C LYS A 98 -11.29 38.56 11.04
N ASN A 99 -11.87 39.68 11.49
CA ASN A 99 -12.43 39.83 12.84
C ASN A 99 -13.98 39.71 12.89
N GLU A 100 -14.62 39.29 11.80
CA GLU A 100 -16.09 39.15 11.71
C GLU A 100 -16.59 37.72 11.92
N TRP A 101 -15.69 36.74 12.12
CA TRP A 101 -16.11 35.35 12.32
C TRP A 101 -16.75 35.15 13.70
N ALA A 102 -17.82 34.38 13.73
CA ALA A 102 -18.62 34.15 14.91
C ALA A 102 -18.13 32.88 15.61
N ARG A 103 -17.75 33.01 16.88
CA ARG A 103 -17.48 31.87 17.77
C ARG A 103 -18.81 31.46 18.43
N LYS A 104 -19.63 30.75 17.67
CA LYS A 104 -20.91 30.20 18.13
C LYS A 104 -20.99 28.72 17.71
N PRO A 105 -21.38 27.79 18.60
CA PRO A 105 -21.45 26.38 18.27
C PRO A 105 -22.41 26.11 17.11
N GLY A 106 -22.02 25.19 16.22
CA GLY A 106 -22.80 24.88 15.02
C GLY A 106 -22.48 25.80 13.85
N TRP A 107 -23.35 25.79 12.84
CA TRP A 107 -23.15 26.56 11.61
C TRP A 107 -23.65 28.01 11.71
N SER A 108 -22.84 28.95 11.22
CA SER A 108 -23.19 30.35 11.02
C SER A 108 -23.07 30.73 9.54
N LYS A 109 -24.14 31.22 8.92
CA LYS A 109 -24.16 31.82 7.58
C LYS A 109 -23.89 33.32 7.66
N TYR A 110 -23.05 33.83 6.77
CA TYR A 110 -22.68 35.24 6.72
C TYR A 110 -23.37 35.96 5.57
N SER A 111 -24.28 36.87 5.92
CA SER A 111 -25.03 37.72 5.00
C SER A 111 -24.65 39.19 5.19
N LYS A 112 -24.75 40.00 4.13
CA LYS A 112 -24.56 41.45 4.24
C LYS A 112 -25.91 42.16 4.35
N ILE A 113 -26.17 42.75 5.50
CA ILE A 113 -27.36 43.57 5.75
C ILE A 113 -26.87 45.00 6.01
N ASN A 114 -27.33 45.96 5.21
CA ASN A 114 -26.93 47.38 5.31
C ASN A 114 -25.40 47.60 5.27
N GLY A 115 -24.67 46.78 4.51
CA GLY A 115 -23.22 46.85 4.38
C GLY A 115 -22.43 46.17 5.50
N LYS A 116 -23.08 45.76 6.61
CA LYS A 116 -22.47 45.03 7.73
C LYS A 116 -22.64 43.52 7.54
N VAL A 117 -21.60 42.75 7.87
CA VAL A 117 -21.69 41.28 7.89
C VAL A 117 -22.42 40.85 9.16
N VAL A 118 -23.48 40.06 9.00
CA VAL A 118 -24.29 39.52 10.10
C VAL A 118 -24.24 37.98 10.06
N PRO A 119 -23.82 37.31 11.15
CA PRO A 119 -23.89 35.86 11.27
C PRO A 119 -25.31 35.41 11.67
N GLU A 120 -25.88 34.51 10.89
CA GLU A 120 -27.17 33.84 11.14
C GLU A 120 -26.94 32.35 11.42
N SER A 121 -27.54 31.80 12.47
CA SER A 121 -27.42 30.37 12.78
C SER A 121 -28.21 29.56 11.77
N VAL A 122 -27.59 28.54 11.20
CA VAL A 122 -28.24 27.60 10.26
C VAL A 122 -27.96 26.16 10.69
N GLU A 123 -28.78 25.21 10.26
CA GLU A 123 -28.56 23.79 10.60
C GLU A 123 -27.43 23.16 9.78
N CYS A 124 -27.38 23.50 8.48
CA CYS A 124 -26.33 23.09 7.56
C CYS A 124 -26.11 24.15 6.46
N PRO A 125 -24.97 24.12 5.75
CA PRO A 125 -24.72 25.02 4.62
C PRO A 125 -25.71 24.83 3.47
N THR A 126 -26.15 25.93 2.85
CA THR A 126 -27.09 25.94 1.71
C THR A 126 -26.35 26.01 0.37
N GLY A 127 -26.97 25.46 -0.69
CA GLY A 127 -26.51 25.51 -2.08
C GLY A 127 -26.26 24.13 -2.70
N ASP A 128 -26.44 24.03 -4.01
CA ASP A 128 -26.30 22.75 -4.76
C ASP A 128 -24.87 22.22 -4.79
N ALA A 129 -23.88 23.11 -4.74
CA ALA A 129 -22.47 22.78 -4.67
C ALA A 129 -21.73 23.70 -3.70
N ILE A 130 -20.87 23.13 -2.88
CA ILE A 130 -20.24 23.81 -1.75
C ILE A 130 -18.76 23.41 -1.68
N VAL A 131 -17.86 24.38 -1.53
CA VAL A 131 -16.46 24.10 -1.17
C VAL A 131 -16.35 24.06 0.35
N PHE A 132 -15.75 23.01 0.90
CA PHE A 132 -15.71 22.70 2.33
C PHE A 132 -14.31 22.23 2.75
N ASP A 133 -13.89 22.65 3.93
CA ASP A 133 -12.65 22.23 4.58
C ASP A 133 -12.84 22.26 6.10
N CYS A 134 -12.26 21.29 6.81
CA CYS A 134 -12.36 21.19 8.26
C CYS A 134 -11.02 20.87 8.93
N GLU A 135 -10.86 21.38 10.16
CA GLU A 135 -9.62 21.23 10.93
C GLU A 135 -9.86 20.49 12.25
N VAL A 136 -8.85 19.71 12.64
CA VAL A 136 -8.82 18.90 13.87
C VAL A 136 -7.55 19.20 14.66
N LEU A 137 -7.52 18.89 15.96
CA LEU A 137 -6.30 18.96 16.78
C LEU A 137 -5.56 17.62 16.71
N VAL A 138 -4.69 17.45 15.70
CA VAL A 138 -4.07 16.16 15.32
C VAL A 138 -3.33 15.48 16.48
N SER A 139 -2.71 16.26 17.37
CA SER A 139 -1.98 15.76 18.54
C SER A 139 -2.89 15.24 19.66
N HIS A 140 -4.17 15.62 19.68
CA HIS A 140 -5.09 15.37 20.79
C HIS A 140 -6.29 14.49 20.39
N SER A 141 -6.98 14.81 19.28
CA SER A 141 -8.19 14.12 18.85
C SER A 141 -8.51 14.34 17.37
N GLU A 142 -9.21 13.37 16.79
CA GLU A 142 -9.74 13.41 15.43
C GLU A 142 -11.09 14.12 15.32
N THR A 143 -11.61 14.66 16.44
CA THR A 143 -12.83 15.47 16.52
C THR A 143 -12.67 16.79 15.77
N PRO A 144 -13.62 17.13 14.86
CA PRO A 144 -13.57 18.41 14.17
C PRO A 144 -13.72 19.56 15.17
N ILE A 145 -12.88 20.57 15.01
CA ILE A 145 -12.83 21.74 15.90
C ILE A 145 -13.45 22.96 15.22
N MET A 146 -13.14 23.16 13.94
CA MET A 146 -13.73 24.21 13.13
C MET A 146 -13.79 23.80 11.67
N ALA A 147 -14.70 24.42 10.93
CA ALA A 147 -14.78 24.24 9.49
C ALA A 147 -15.27 25.51 8.79
N VAL A 148 -14.90 25.66 7.52
CA VAL A 148 -15.39 26.74 6.67
C VAL A 148 -15.99 26.13 5.41
N ALA A 149 -17.09 26.74 4.96
CA ALA A 149 -17.69 26.39 3.69
C ALA A 149 -18.07 27.65 2.89
N VAL A 150 -18.11 27.53 1.56
CA VAL A 150 -18.62 28.57 0.68
C VAL A 150 -19.45 27.97 -0.45
N SER A 151 -20.59 28.59 -0.73
CA SER A 151 -21.43 28.31 -1.89
C SER A 151 -21.75 29.61 -2.62
N ASN A 152 -22.58 29.52 -3.67
CA ASN A 152 -23.10 30.72 -4.34
C ASN A 152 -24.01 31.56 -3.42
N ASP A 153 -24.56 30.95 -2.36
CA ASP A 153 -25.49 31.61 -1.43
C ASP A 153 -24.78 32.45 -0.36
N GLY A 154 -23.53 32.11 -0.01
CA GLY A 154 -22.82 32.75 1.09
C GLY A 154 -21.60 31.99 1.60
N TRP A 155 -20.93 32.60 2.57
CA TRP A 155 -19.90 31.97 3.39
C TRP A 155 -20.53 31.38 4.65
N PHE A 156 -19.97 30.29 5.13
CA PHE A 156 -20.41 29.58 6.32
C PHE A 156 -19.21 29.22 7.18
N SER A 157 -19.38 29.26 8.50
CA SER A 157 -18.42 28.72 9.47
C SER A 157 -19.12 27.73 10.38
N TRP A 158 -18.40 26.70 10.79
CA TRP A 158 -18.82 25.79 11.83
C TRP A 158 -17.83 25.85 12.98
N THR A 159 -18.34 25.98 14.20
CA THR A 159 -17.53 25.95 15.42
C THR A 159 -17.97 24.74 16.26
N SER A 160 -17.02 23.93 16.70
CA SER A 160 -17.32 22.80 17.57
C SER A 160 -17.84 23.26 18.94
N PRO A 161 -18.86 22.59 19.51
CA PRO A 161 -19.34 22.90 20.86
C PRO A 161 -18.26 22.83 21.95
N CYS A 162 -17.18 22.07 21.72
CA CYS A 162 -16.07 21.94 22.67
C CYS A 162 -15.31 23.27 22.90
N LEU A 163 -15.36 24.22 21.95
CA LEU A 163 -14.67 25.50 22.07
C LEU A 163 -15.32 26.45 23.08
N ASP A 164 -16.55 26.19 23.51
CA ASP A 164 -17.24 27.00 24.52
C ASP A 164 -17.13 26.40 25.94
N GLN A 165 -16.58 25.19 26.07
CA GLN A 165 -16.40 24.51 27.36
C GLN A 165 -15.04 24.86 27.97
N GLU A 166 -14.98 25.01 29.31
CA GLU A 166 -13.71 25.27 30.02
C GLU A 166 -12.76 24.06 29.93
N ASN A 167 -13.26 22.85 30.20
CA ASN A 167 -12.53 21.58 30.10
C ASN A 167 -13.27 20.61 29.15
N PRO A 168 -13.11 20.78 27.83
CA PRO A 168 -13.83 19.96 26.86
C PRO A 168 -13.35 18.51 26.84
N SER A 169 -14.30 17.57 26.85
CA SER A 169 -14.02 16.20 26.40
C SER A 169 -13.94 16.20 24.87
N LEU A 170 -12.82 15.72 24.32
CA LEU A 170 -12.61 15.59 22.87
C LEU A 170 -12.98 14.20 22.36
N GLU A 171 -13.91 13.52 23.02
CA GLU A 171 -14.43 12.24 22.56
C GLU A 171 -15.18 12.38 21.23
N LEU A 172 -14.76 11.57 20.27
CA LEU A 172 -15.33 11.58 18.92
C LEU A 172 -16.61 10.73 18.91
N ASN A 173 -17.78 11.36 18.98
CA ASN A 173 -19.10 10.74 18.84
C ASN A 173 -19.89 11.35 17.66
N LEU A 174 -21.03 10.77 17.28
CA LEU A 174 -21.82 11.30 16.15
C LEU A 174 -22.28 12.76 16.36
N ASP A 175 -22.58 13.16 17.60
CA ASP A 175 -23.04 14.52 17.92
C ASP A 175 -21.90 15.56 17.82
N SER A 176 -20.65 15.11 17.90
CA SER A 176 -19.44 15.94 17.72
C SER A 176 -19.05 16.14 16.25
N LEU A 177 -19.66 15.41 15.31
CA LEU A 177 -19.38 15.52 13.88
C LEU A 177 -20.12 16.68 13.22
N ILE A 178 -19.63 17.10 12.05
CA ILE A 178 -20.15 18.26 11.33
C ILE A 178 -21.43 17.86 10.58
N PRO A 179 -22.58 18.51 10.85
CA PRO A 179 -23.80 18.27 10.10
C PRO A 179 -23.74 18.96 8.74
N MET A 180 -23.91 18.25 7.62
CA MET A 180 -23.88 18.85 6.27
C MET A 180 -25.19 18.70 5.49
N GLU A 181 -26.15 17.97 6.06
CA GLU A 181 -27.37 17.55 5.37
C GLU A 181 -28.60 17.69 6.29
N GLN A 182 -29.77 17.94 5.70
CA GLN A 182 -31.07 17.90 6.38
C GLN A 182 -31.81 16.58 6.11
N LYS A 183 -32.71 16.17 7.02
CA LYS A 183 -33.64 15.05 6.74
C LYS A 183 -34.54 15.46 5.56
N ASN A 184 -34.37 14.81 4.41
CA ASN A 184 -34.99 15.11 3.10
C ASN A 184 -34.21 16.07 2.18
N ASP A 185 -32.90 16.24 2.39
CA ASP A 185 -32.08 17.14 1.57
C ASP A 185 -32.04 16.74 0.08
N THR A 186 -31.92 17.77 -0.76
CA THR A 186 -31.79 17.67 -2.20
C THR A 186 -30.39 17.16 -2.59
N LYS A 187 -30.18 16.84 -3.88
CA LYS A 187 -28.86 16.42 -4.37
C LYS A 187 -27.84 17.55 -4.19
N LYS A 188 -26.81 17.31 -3.37
CA LYS A 188 -25.76 18.28 -3.03
C LYS A 188 -24.36 17.75 -3.38
N LEU A 189 -23.49 18.61 -3.90
CA LEU A 189 -22.08 18.29 -4.17
C LEU A 189 -21.16 19.02 -3.20
N ILE A 190 -20.41 18.27 -2.39
CA ILE A 190 -19.39 18.83 -1.50
C ILE A 190 -18.02 18.68 -2.15
N ILE A 191 -17.29 19.78 -2.25
CA ILE A 191 -15.96 19.83 -2.86
C ILE A 191 -14.91 20.18 -1.81
N GLY A 192 -13.86 19.38 -1.72
CA GLY A 192 -12.70 19.66 -0.87
C GLY A 192 -11.39 19.60 -1.66
N HIS A 193 -10.28 19.94 -1.03
CA HIS A 193 -8.98 19.63 -1.62
C HIS A 193 -8.63 18.15 -1.45
N ASN A 194 -8.73 17.65 -0.22
CA ASN A 194 -8.64 16.22 0.11
C ASN A 194 -9.94 15.76 0.77
N VAL A 195 -11.03 15.81 0.00
CA VAL A 195 -12.39 15.70 0.56
C VAL A 195 -12.64 14.41 1.32
N GLY A 196 -11.90 13.32 1.05
CA GLY A 196 -12.03 12.07 1.80
C GLY A 196 -11.70 12.24 3.29
N TYR A 197 -10.73 13.10 3.61
CA TYR A 197 -10.39 13.46 4.98
C TYR A 197 -11.52 14.23 5.65
N ASP A 198 -12.05 15.23 4.96
CA ASP A 198 -13.14 16.09 5.44
C ASP A 198 -14.45 15.32 5.59
N ARG A 199 -14.77 14.47 4.61
CA ARG A 199 -15.96 13.59 4.57
C ARG A 199 -16.04 12.69 5.80
N ALA A 200 -14.91 12.18 6.27
CA ALA A 200 -14.89 11.34 7.47
C ALA A 200 -15.24 12.11 8.77
N ARG A 201 -15.35 13.45 8.73
CA ARG A 201 -15.88 14.29 9.82
C ARG A 201 -17.31 14.77 9.59
N VAL A 202 -17.95 14.34 8.51
CA VAL A 202 -19.37 14.64 8.22
C VAL A 202 -20.26 13.59 8.87
N ARG A 203 -21.23 14.04 9.66
CA ARG A 203 -22.08 13.18 10.49
C ARG A 203 -22.92 12.20 9.68
N GLU A 204 -23.62 12.70 8.66
CA GLU A 204 -24.62 11.92 7.90
C GLU A 204 -23.98 10.82 7.05
N GLN A 205 -22.67 10.86 6.83
CA GLN A 205 -21.92 9.86 6.07
C GLN A 205 -21.74 8.53 6.80
N TYR A 206 -22.01 8.51 8.11
CA TYR A 206 -22.00 7.30 8.94
C TYR A 206 -23.37 6.61 9.02
N TYR A 207 -24.43 7.20 8.46
CA TYR A 207 -25.74 6.57 8.43
C TYR A 207 -25.75 5.34 7.51
N SER A 208 -26.48 4.31 7.92
CA SER A 208 -26.71 3.09 7.13
C SER A 208 -27.35 3.39 5.77
N GLN A 209 -28.36 4.27 5.76
CA GLN A 209 -29.01 4.72 4.53
C GLN A 209 -28.11 5.68 3.75
N LEU A 210 -27.98 5.42 2.44
CA LEU A 210 -27.19 6.25 1.55
C LEU A 210 -27.87 7.60 1.32
N THR A 211 -27.11 8.69 1.49
CA THR A 211 -27.62 10.04 1.25
C THR A 211 -27.45 10.47 -0.21
N ASN A 212 -28.16 11.52 -0.61
CA ASN A 212 -28.05 12.10 -1.96
C ASN A 212 -26.82 13.01 -2.12
N THR A 213 -26.03 13.23 -1.08
CA THR A 213 -24.81 14.03 -1.16
C THR A 213 -23.73 13.26 -1.89
N ARG A 214 -22.94 13.95 -2.72
CA ARG A 214 -21.74 13.40 -3.34
C ARG A 214 -20.54 14.28 -3.04
N PHE A 215 -19.35 13.68 -3.09
CA PHE A 215 -18.11 14.36 -2.77
C PHE A 215 -17.18 14.34 -3.98
N LEU A 216 -16.44 15.43 -4.17
CA LEU A 216 -15.46 15.58 -5.22
C LEU A 216 -14.22 16.27 -4.68
N ASP A 217 -13.03 15.75 -4.99
CA ASP A 217 -11.78 16.38 -4.55
C ASP A 217 -11.01 17.00 -5.70
N THR A 218 -10.56 18.24 -5.48
CA THR A 218 -9.66 18.92 -6.43
C THR A 218 -8.30 18.23 -6.53
N MET A 219 -7.87 17.49 -5.51
CA MET A 219 -6.65 16.68 -5.56
C MET A 219 -6.75 15.55 -6.60
N SER A 220 -7.82 14.75 -6.63
CA SER A 220 -8.05 13.69 -7.61
C SER A 220 -8.14 14.24 -9.02
N MET A 221 -8.90 15.32 -9.19
CA MET A 221 -8.96 16.02 -10.48
C MET A 221 -7.56 16.49 -10.92
N HIS A 222 -6.76 17.03 -10.01
CA HIS A 222 -5.42 17.50 -10.32
C HIS A 222 -4.48 16.35 -10.66
N ILE A 223 -4.48 15.27 -9.87
CA ILE A 223 -3.62 14.10 -10.09
C ILE A 223 -3.89 13.50 -11.46
N ALA A 224 -5.17 13.37 -11.83
CA ALA A 224 -5.58 12.85 -13.13
C ALA A 224 -5.17 13.78 -14.30
N VAL A 225 -5.29 15.10 -14.15
CA VAL A 225 -5.02 16.07 -15.22
C VAL A 225 -3.53 16.43 -15.37
N SER A 226 -2.84 16.67 -14.26
CA SER A 226 -1.49 17.27 -14.20
C SER A 226 -0.63 16.73 -13.05
N GLY A 227 -0.99 15.60 -12.46
CA GLY A 227 -0.21 14.99 -11.38
C GLY A 227 1.09 14.37 -11.88
N PHE A 228 2.10 14.38 -11.02
CA PHE A 228 3.35 13.63 -11.21
C PHE A 228 3.23 12.19 -10.72
N ASN A 229 3.82 11.26 -11.49
CA ASN A 229 4.06 9.90 -11.04
C ASN A 229 5.20 9.84 -10.00
N GLY A 230 5.44 8.68 -9.39
CA GLY A 230 6.45 8.53 -8.32
C GLY A 230 7.87 8.95 -8.74
N GLN A 231 8.32 8.55 -9.93
CA GLN A 231 9.65 8.91 -10.44
C GLN A 231 9.76 10.41 -10.74
N GLN A 232 8.73 10.99 -11.38
CA GLN A 232 8.65 12.41 -11.68
C GLN A 232 8.68 13.27 -10.41
N ARG A 233 8.03 12.83 -9.32
CA ARG A 233 8.08 13.54 -8.04
C ARG A 233 9.50 13.65 -7.51
N ILE A 234 10.24 12.53 -7.48
CA ILE A 234 11.63 12.50 -7.01
C ILE A 234 12.51 13.40 -7.88
N LEU A 235 12.40 13.27 -9.21
CA LEU A 235 13.18 14.09 -10.15
C LEU A 235 12.85 15.58 -10.03
N SER A 236 11.57 15.93 -9.84
CA SER A 236 11.14 17.32 -9.67
C SER A 236 11.65 17.93 -8.36
N GLN A 237 11.76 17.12 -7.30
CA GLN A 237 12.32 17.56 -6.01
C GLN A 237 13.82 17.78 -6.11
N ALA A 238 14.54 16.85 -6.74
CA ALA A 238 15.97 17.01 -7.01
C ALA A 238 16.26 18.28 -7.82
N ALA A 239 15.50 18.50 -8.90
CA ALA A 239 15.65 19.71 -9.73
C ALA A 239 15.40 21.01 -8.94
N LYS A 240 14.39 21.03 -8.04
CA LYS A 240 14.11 22.20 -7.17
C LYS A 240 15.23 22.44 -6.16
N SER A 241 15.89 21.40 -5.66
CA SER A 241 17.00 21.51 -4.72
C SER A 241 18.27 22.07 -5.37
N GLU A 242 18.50 21.80 -6.65
CA GLU A 242 19.67 22.29 -7.39
C GLU A 242 19.52 23.74 -7.87
N SER A 243 18.29 24.21 -8.12
CA SER A 243 18.04 25.52 -8.77
C SER A 243 17.73 26.68 -7.81
N GLY A 244 17.65 26.44 -6.49
CA GLY A 244 17.26 27.47 -5.51
C GLY A 244 15.79 27.91 -5.64
N GLU A 245 15.23 28.55 -4.59
CA GLU A 245 13.81 28.95 -4.59
C GLU A 245 13.45 30.06 -5.59
N ASP A 246 14.46 30.79 -6.09
CA ASP A 246 14.34 31.83 -7.10
C ASP A 246 14.88 31.33 -8.44
N GLY A 247 13.96 30.94 -9.32
CA GLY A 247 14.26 30.40 -10.66
C GLY A 247 14.86 31.43 -11.61
N THR A 248 16.12 31.80 -11.40
CA THR A 248 16.93 32.50 -12.39
C THR A 248 17.81 31.50 -13.16
N ASN A 249 17.44 31.31 -14.42
CA ASN A 249 18.21 30.75 -15.55
C ASN A 249 19.60 30.17 -15.23
N GLY A 250 19.63 29.03 -14.53
CA GLY A 250 20.73 28.09 -14.58
C GLY A 250 20.40 27.02 -15.61
N SER A 251 21.21 26.90 -16.67
CA SER A 251 21.16 25.80 -17.65
C SER A 251 21.35 24.46 -16.93
N SER A 252 20.29 23.88 -16.39
CA SER A 252 20.35 22.53 -15.85
C SER A 252 20.40 21.53 -17.01
N VAL A 253 21.22 20.49 -16.86
CA VAL A 253 21.38 19.35 -17.78
C VAL A 253 20.06 18.57 -18.03
N PHE A 254 18.96 18.99 -17.37
CA PHE A 254 17.62 18.43 -17.46
C PHE A 254 16.61 19.47 -17.98
N ASP A 255 16.67 19.78 -19.28
CA ASP A 255 15.65 20.58 -19.98
C ASP A 255 14.34 19.78 -20.14
N ASN A 256 13.62 19.67 -19.02
CA ASN A 256 12.47 18.79 -18.85
C ASN A 256 11.16 19.59 -18.91
N ASP A 257 10.67 19.82 -20.14
CA ASP A 257 9.40 20.50 -20.45
C ASP A 257 8.19 19.97 -19.66
N TRP A 258 8.24 18.74 -19.16
CA TRP A 258 7.19 18.14 -18.35
C TRP A 258 7.09 18.69 -16.92
N VAL A 259 8.16 19.26 -16.34
CA VAL A 259 8.17 19.78 -14.96
C VAL A 259 7.24 20.99 -14.83
N VAL A 260 7.15 21.82 -15.86
CA VAL A 260 6.24 22.98 -15.91
C VAL A 260 4.79 22.60 -16.24
N MET A 261 4.53 21.33 -16.56
CA MET A 261 3.20 20.82 -16.97
C MET A 261 2.42 20.17 -15.82
N GLY A 262 3.03 20.05 -14.64
CA GLY A 262 2.40 19.44 -13.47
C GLY A 262 2.93 19.96 -12.13
N SER A 263 2.42 19.38 -11.04
CA SER A 263 2.88 19.68 -9.69
C SER A 263 2.70 18.48 -8.74
N THR A 264 3.21 18.62 -7.52
CA THR A 264 2.88 17.73 -6.41
C THR A 264 1.49 18.02 -5.86
N ASN A 265 0.96 17.11 -5.05
CA ASN A 265 -0.47 17.05 -4.72
C ASN A 265 -0.96 18.07 -3.67
N SER A 266 -0.08 18.77 -2.94
CA SER A 266 -0.52 19.65 -1.85
C SER A 266 -1.25 20.90 -2.36
N LEU A 267 -2.27 21.38 -1.63
CA LEU A 267 -3.06 22.56 -2.01
C LEU A 267 -2.17 23.77 -2.34
N LYS A 268 -1.13 23.99 -1.53
CA LYS A 268 -0.13 25.05 -1.76
C LYS A 268 0.52 24.96 -3.13
N GLU A 269 1.01 23.78 -3.52
CA GLU A 269 1.70 23.59 -4.79
C GLU A 269 0.73 23.62 -5.96
N VAL A 270 -0.47 23.05 -5.79
CA VAL A 270 -1.54 23.04 -6.81
C VAL A 270 -2.08 24.46 -7.06
N HIS A 271 -2.31 25.24 -6.01
CA HIS A 271 -2.72 26.64 -6.10
C HIS A 271 -1.60 27.51 -6.71
N LYS A 272 -0.33 27.29 -6.34
CA LYS A 272 0.81 27.93 -7.02
C LYS A 272 0.84 27.56 -8.50
N PHE A 273 0.56 26.31 -8.86
CA PHE A 273 0.61 25.81 -10.22
C PHE A 273 -0.48 26.43 -11.11
N TYR A 274 -1.75 26.34 -10.72
CA TYR A 274 -2.88 26.83 -11.52
C TYR A 274 -3.16 28.32 -11.36
N CYS A 275 -3.00 28.87 -10.17
CA CYS A 275 -3.39 30.25 -9.85
C CYS A 275 -2.20 31.21 -9.77
N LYS A 276 -0.95 30.71 -9.84
CA LYS A 276 0.29 31.50 -9.75
C LYS A 276 0.40 32.36 -8.49
N LYS A 277 -0.23 31.92 -7.40
CA LYS A 277 -0.24 32.59 -6.09
C LYS A 277 0.26 31.63 -5.00
N LYS A 278 1.15 32.11 -4.13
CA LYS A 278 1.62 31.34 -2.96
C LYS A 278 0.56 31.38 -1.84
N LEU A 279 0.45 30.30 -1.08
CA LEU A 279 -0.29 30.25 0.18
C LEU A 279 0.71 30.33 1.35
N ASP A 280 0.32 31.10 2.37
CA ASP A 280 1.09 31.31 3.59
C ASP A 280 1.07 30.04 4.46
N LYS A 281 2.13 29.80 5.26
CA LYS A 281 2.38 28.50 5.91
C LYS A 281 2.09 28.47 7.43
N GLU A 282 1.96 29.62 8.08
CA GLU A 282 2.38 29.73 9.49
C GLU A 282 1.33 29.28 10.53
N MET A 283 0.03 29.36 10.25
CA MET A 283 -1.00 29.11 11.28
C MET A 283 -1.42 27.64 11.42
N ARG A 284 -1.09 26.78 10.46
CA ARG A 284 -1.47 25.36 10.46
C ARG A 284 -0.84 24.58 11.61
N ASP A 285 0.35 24.98 12.05
CA ASP A 285 1.12 24.24 13.06
C ASP A 285 0.41 24.21 14.43
N ILE A 286 -0.49 25.18 14.69
CA ILE A 286 -1.35 25.20 15.89
C ILE A 286 -2.30 23.99 15.90
N PHE A 287 -2.89 23.60 14.77
CA PHE A 287 -3.74 22.40 14.68
C PHE A 287 -2.94 21.10 14.82
N VAL A 288 -1.65 21.12 14.47
CA VAL A 288 -0.81 19.92 14.48
C VAL A 288 -0.20 19.68 15.86
N THR A 289 0.30 20.73 16.50
CA THR A 289 1.12 20.63 17.73
C THR A 289 0.54 21.37 18.92
N GLY A 290 -0.36 22.32 18.69
CA GLY A 290 -0.98 23.12 19.74
C GLY A 290 -2.08 22.38 20.51
N ASN A 291 -2.71 23.10 21.42
CA ASN A 291 -3.80 22.65 22.26
C ASN A 291 -5.09 23.48 22.02
N ILE A 292 -6.17 23.12 22.71
CA ILE A 292 -7.47 23.78 22.52
C ILE A 292 -7.49 25.25 22.96
N ASN A 293 -6.68 25.65 23.95
CA ASN A 293 -6.58 27.05 24.37
C ASN A 293 -5.88 27.90 23.32
N ASP A 294 -4.84 27.37 22.68
CA ASP A 294 -4.17 28.06 21.56
C ASP A 294 -5.16 28.35 20.42
N VAL A 295 -6.08 27.41 20.15
CA VAL A 295 -7.17 27.61 19.16
C VAL A 295 -8.16 28.69 19.61
N LYS A 296 -8.51 28.73 20.90
CA LYS A 296 -9.42 29.76 21.46
C LYS A 296 -8.80 31.16 21.38
N GLU A 297 -7.50 31.28 21.65
CA GLU A 297 -6.76 32.55 21.60
C GLU A 297 -6.59 33.05 20.17
N ASN A 298 -6.31 32.15 19.23
CA ASN A 298 -6.04 32.48 17.82
C ASN A 298 -7.27 32.26 16.91
N PHE A 299 -8.49 32.21 17.46
CA PHE A 299 -9.70 31.80 16.75
C PHE A 299 -9.93 32.54 15.43
N GLN A 300 -9.86 33.87 15.43
CA GLN A 300 -10.11 34.69 14.23
C GLN A 300 -9.04 34.45 13.15
N ASP A 301 -7.79 34.25 13.56
CA ASP A 301 -6.67 34.00 12.67
C ASP A 301 -6.77 32.62 12.01
N LEU A 302 -7.17 31.61 12.79
CA LEU A 302 -7.39 30.24 12.33
C LEU A 302 -8.62 30.13 11.41
N MET A 303 -9.73 30.79 11.75
CA MET A 303 -10.91 30.86 10.87
C MET A 303 -10.59 31.53 9.54
N TRP A 304 -9.80 32.61 9.58
CA TRP A 304 -9.32 33.27 8.37
C TRP A 304 -8.38 32.39 7.54
N TYR A 305 -7.52 31.60 8.19
CA TYR A 305 -6.70 30.59 7.54
C TYR A 305 -7.57 29.55 6.81
N CYS A 306 -8.54 28.95 7.50
CA CYS A 306 -9.47 27.97 6.91
C CYS A 306 -10.23 28.58 5.71
N ALA A 307 -10.70 29.82 5.86
CA ALA A 307 -11.41 30.51 4.78
C ALA A 307 -10.52 30.83 3.58
N LYS A 308 -9.22 31.12 3.79
CA LYS A 308 -8.23 31.25 2.71
C LYS A 308 -8.01 29.93 1.98
N ASP A 309 -7.95 28.80 2.69
CA ASP A 309 -7.77 27.46 2.08
C ASP A 309 -9.00 27.04 1.27
N VAL A 310 -10.22 27.28 1.79
CA VAL A 310 -11.47 27.11 1.03
C VAL A 310 -11.49 27.98 -0.23
N LYS A 311 -11.08 29.25 -0.12
CA LYS A 311 -10.98 30.16 -1.27
C LYS A 311 -9.94 29.69 -2.28
N ALA A 312 -8.79 29.19 -1.82
CA ALA A 312 -7.75 28.66 -2.68
C ALA A 312 -8.22 27.41 -3.43
N THR A 313 -8.95 26.54 -2.73
CA THR A 313 -9.59 25.35 -3.31
C THR A 313 -10.59 25.74 -4.41
N HIS A 314 -11.44 26.74 -4.18
CA HIS A 314 -12.32 27.29 -5.22
C HIS A 314 -11.55 27.87 -6.41
N ASN A 315 -10.50 28.66 -6.18
CA ASN A 315 -9.69 29.21 -7.27
C ASN A 315 -9.08 28.11 -8.15
N VAL A 316 -8.59 27.02 -7.53
CA VAL A 316 -8.09 25.83 -8.24
C VAL A 316 -9.24 25.18 -9.00
N LEU A 317 -10.39 24.97 -8.37
CA LEU A 317 -11.58 24.37 -8.97
C LEU A 317 -12.00 25.11 -10.26
N THR A 318 -12.05 26.45 -10.25
CA THR A 318 -12.38 27.27 -11.41
C THR A 318 -11.44 27.03 -12.60
N LYS A 319 -10.14 26.82 -12.35
CA LYS A 319 -9.17 26.54 -13.42
C LYS A 319 -9.17 25.07 -13.85
N LEU A 320 -9.44 24.17 -12.92
CA LEU A 320 -9.31 22.73 -13.11
C LEU A 320 -10.54 22.10 -13.75
N THR A 321 -11.74 22.56 -13.41
CA THR A 321 -13.02 22.04 -13.93
C THR A 321 -13.09 21.98 -15.46
N PRO A 322 -12.81 23.06 -16.23
CA PRO A 322 -12.84 22.98 -17.68
C PRO A 322 -11.78 22.03 -18.26
N LEU A 323 -10.58 22.00 -17.66
CA LEU A 323 -9.52 21.08 -18.07
C LEU A 323 -9.89 19.62 -17.82
N PHE A 324 -10.57 19.34 -16.71
CA PHE A 324 -11.01 18.00 -16.35
C PHE A 324 -12.01 17.47 -17.39
N PHE A 325 -13.05 18.23 -17.73
CA PHE A 325 -14.05 17.78 -18.71
C PHE A 325 -13.53 17.75 -20.17
N ASP A 326 -12.51 18.54 -20.53
CA ASP A 326 -11.81 18.37 -21.82
C ASP A 326 -11.01 17.05 -21.88
N ARG A 327 -10.45 16.62 -20.75
CA ARG A 327 -9.65 15.39 -20.66
C ARG A 327 -10.44 14.12 -20.46
N PHE A 328 -11.60 14.23 -19.82
CA PHE A 328 -12.48 13.13 -19.49
C PHE A 328 -13.87 13.44 -20.06
N PRO A 329 -14.04 13.34 -21.39
CA PRO A 329 -15.25 13.80 -22.08
C PRO A 329 -16.46 12.92 -21.78
N HIS A 330 -16.25 11.62 -21.57
CA HIS A 330 -17.34 10.68 -21.34
C HIS A 330 -17.94 10.85 -19.92
N PRO A 331 -19.29 10.98 -19.77
CA PRO A 331 -19.93 11.27 -18.49
C PRO A 331 -19.74 10.17 -17.44
N VAL A 332 -19.53 8.91 -17.87
CA VAL A 332 -19.26 7.77 -16.98
C VAL A 332 -18.08 8.03 -16.04
N THR A 333 -17.01 8.68 -16.50
CA THR A 333 -15.85 8.93 -15.64
C THR A 333 -16.22 9.81 -14.44
N PHE A 334 -16.99 10.87 -14.67
CA PHE A 334 -17.45 11.74 -13.59
C PHE A 334 -18.45 11.02 -12.68
N ALA A 335 -19.42 10.30 -13.25
CA ALA A 335 -20.40 9.53 -12.47
C ALA A 335 -19.77 8.43 -11.60
N GLY A 336 -18.83 7.66 -12.18
CA GLY A 336 -18.07 6.63 -11.49
C GLY A 336 -17.22 7.20 -10.35
N MET A 337 -16.56 8.34 -10.57
CA MET A 337 -15.82 9.01 -9.50
C MET A 337 -16.72 9.42 -8.32
N LEU A 338 -17.91 9.96 -8.59
CA LEU A 338 -18.86 10.32 -7.53
C LEU A 338 -19.33 9.10 -6.73
N GLU A 339 -19.54 7.96 -7.40
CA GLU A 339 -19.94 6.71 -6.76
C GLU A 339 -18.81 6.10 -5.92
N MET A 340 -17.59 6.09 -6.45
CA MET A 340 -16.39 5.66 -5.70
C MET A 340 -16.16 6.50 -4.44
N GLY A 341 -16.53 7.78 -4.44
CA GLY A 341 -16.45 8.65 -3.26
C GLY A 341 -17.41 8.27 -2.13
N GLN A 342 -18.32 7.32 -2.33
CA GLN A 342 -19.35 6.91 -1.36
C GLN A 342 -19.00 5.69 -0.51
N MET A 343 -17.75 5.20 -0.56
CA MET A 343 -17.33 4.02 0.22
C MET A 343 -17.78 4.11 1.69
N TYR A 344 -18.23 2.97 2.22
CA TYR A 344 -18.83 2.83 3.53
C TYR A 344 -18.57 1.42 4.05
N LEU A 345 -18.00 1.30 5.24
CA LEU A 345 -17.61 0.01 5.82
C LEU A 345 -18.34 -0.20 7.15
N PRO A 346 -19.36 -1.06 7.21
CA PRO A 346 -19.98 -1.39 8.49
C PRO A 346 -19.04 -2.27 9.31
N VAL A 347 -18.97 -1.99 10.60
CA VAL A 347 -18.18 -2.72 11.60
C VAL A 347 -19.02 -2.87 12.88
N ASN A 348 -18.54 -3.66 13.82
CA ASN A 348 -19.17 -3.81 15.13
C ASN A 348 -18.09 -3.97 16.21
N ASN A 349 -18.49 -4.35 17.42
CA ASN A 349 -17.57 -4.55 18.55
C ASN A 349 -16.42 -5.54 18.28
N ASN A 350 -16.55 -6.42 17.27
CA ASN A 350 -15.47 -7.32 16.86
C ASN A 350 -14.25 -6.55 16.33
N TRP A 351 -14.42 -5.34 15.82
CA TRP A 351 -13.31 -4.47 15.40
C TRP A 351 -12.32 -4.21 16.54
N PHE A 352 -12.82 -3.82 17.70
CA PHE A 352 -11.98 -3.54 18.88
C PHE A 352 -11.36 -4.83 19.45
N ARG A 353 -12.13 -5.93 19.45
CA ARG A 353 -11.63 -7.26 19.84
C ARG A 353 -10.49 -7.73 18.92
N TYR A 354 -10.61 -7.48 17.63
CA TYR A 354 -9.59 -7.79 16.64
C TYR A 354 -8.31 -6.99 16.84
N ILE A 355 -8.40 -5.67 17.03
CA ILE A 355 -7.23 -4.82 17.32
C ILE A 355 -6.53 -5.32 18.58
N GLN A 356 -7.28 -5.62 19.63
CA GLN A 356 -6.73 -6.12 20.88
C GLN A 356 -6.05 -7.48 20.68
N SER A 357 -6.70 -8.42 19.99
CA SER A 357 -6.11 -9.72 19.66
C SER A 357 -4.80 -9.61 18.89
N CYS A 358 -4.75 -8.75 17.86
CA CYS A 358 -3.54 -8.51 17.10
C CYS A 358 -2.43 -7.92 17.96
N LYS A 359 -2.77 -6.99 18.86
CA LYS A 359 -1.83 -6.39 19.80
C LYS A 359 -1.30 -7.43 20.78
N ASP A 360 -2.17 -8.22 21.40
CA ASP A 360 -1.79 -9.25 22.37
C ASP A 360 -0.87 -10.29 21.73
N GLN A 361 -1.20 -10.77 20.52
CA GLN A 361 -0.37 -11.72 19.80
C GLN A 361 0.98 -11.11 19.40
N TYR A 362 0.98 -9.85 18.94
CA TYR A 362 2.21 -9.14 18.60
C TYR A 362 3.11 -8.94 19.83
N ASP A 363 2.53 -8.51 20.95
CA ASP A 363 3.25 -8.25 22.19
C ASP A 363 3.80 -9.57 22.77
N ALA A 364 3.02 -10.65 22.74
CA ALA A 364 3.46 -11.99 23.15
C ALA A 364 4.67 -12.49 22.34
N LEU A 365 4.61 -12.45 21.00
CA LEU A 365 5.72 -12.87 20.16
C LEU A 365 6.95 -11.97 20.29
N ASN A 366 6.78 -10.66 20.46
CA ASN A 366 7.91 -9.77 20.70
C ASN A 366 8.51 -9.99 22.09
N GLN A 367 7.71 -10.35 23.09
CA GLN A 367 8.20 -10.70 24.41
C GLN A 367 8.97 -12.02 24.39
N GLU A 368 8.47 -13.04 23.69
CA GLU A 368 9.16 -14.30 23.42
C GLU A 368 10.54 -14.03 22.79
N LEU A 369 10.56 -13.29 21.68
CA LEU A 369 11.79 -12.90 20.99
C LEU A 369 12.77 -12.15 21.90
N LYS A 370 12.28 -11.15 22.66
CA LYS A 370 13.12 -10.37 23.58
C LYS A 370 13.70 -11.22 24.70
N ASN A 371 12.92 -12.15 25.25
CA ASN A 371 13.38 -13.03 26.31
C ASN A 371 14.44 -14.00 25.80
N HIS A 372 14.22 -14.58 24.62
CA HIS A 372 15.17 -15.48 23.97
C HIS A 372 16.49 -14.75 23.66
N LEU A 373 16.45 -13.58 23.01
CA LEU A 373 17.64 -12.78 22.73
C LEU A 373 18.35 -12.29 23.99
N ARG A 374 17.61 -12.01 25.08
CA ARG A 374 18.20 -11.67 26.37
C ARG A 374 18.95 -12.84 26.98
N GLY A 375 18.41 -14.06 26.86
CA GLY A 375 19.08 -15.30 27.23
C GLY A 375 20.41 -15.43 26.50
N LEU A 376 20.39 -15.39 25.17
CA LEU A 376 21.61 -15.46 24.35
C LEU A 376 22.64 -14.38 24.70
N ALA A 377 22.20 -13.15 24.93
CA ALA A 377 23.09 -12.06 25.36
C ALA A 377 23.71 -12.33 26.73
N SER A 378 22.94 -12.88 27.67
CA SER A 378 23.42 -13.24 29.01
C SER A 378 24.39 -14.41 28.95
N ASP A 379 24.09 -15.42 28.13
CA ASP A 379 24.95 -16.60 27.94
C ASP A 379 26.27 -16.21 27.29
N ALA A 380 26.23 -15.31 26.30
CA ALA A 380 27.42 -14.78 25.65
C ALA A 380 28.37 -14.09 26.65
N CYS A 381 27.87 -13.42 27.70
CA CYS A 381 28.72 -12.79 28.72
C CYS A 381 29.67 -13.78 29.42
N HIS A 382 29.33 -15.08 29.50
CA HIS A 382 30.23 -16.10 30.06
C HIS A 382 31.51 -16.28 29.25
N TYR A 383 31.54 -15.87 27.97
CA TYR A 383 32.77 -15.91 27.15
C TYR A 383 33.82 -14.89 27.59
N ALA A 384 33.47 -13.94 28.46
CA ALA A 384 34.45 -13.08 29.13
C ALA A 384 35.34 -13.88 30.11
N ILE A 385 34.86 -15.03 30.60
CA ILE A 385 35.63 -15.88 31.51
C ILE A 385 36.79 -16.51 30.71
N ASN A 386 38.03 -16.28 31.17
CA ASN A 386 39.27 -16.74 30.53
C ASN A 386 39.47 -16.24 29.09
N ASP A 387 38.90 -15.09 28.73
CA ASP A 387 39.02 -14.49 27.39
C ASP A 387 38.58 -15.42 26.23
N LYS A 388 37.72 -16.41 26.48
CA LYS A 388 37.20 -17.36 25.46
C LYS A 388 36.58 -16.68 24.24
N TYR A 389 36.09 -15.45 24.40
CA TYR A 389 35.55 -14.67 23.29
C TYR A 389 36.58 -14.40 22.19
N LYS A 390 37.88 -14.38 22.47
CA LYS A 390 38.94 -14.13 21.48
C LYS A 390 39.03 -15.23 20.41
N ASP A 391 38.69 -16.46 20.79
CA ASP A 391 38.69 -17.62 19.91
C ASP A 391 37.32 -17.84 19.22
N ASP A 392 36.28 -17.09 19.63
CA ASP A 392 34.93 -17.22 19.08
C ASP A 392 34.77 -16.42 17.77
N LYS A 393 34.39 -17.10 16.70
CA LYS A 393 34.31 -16.55 15.33
C LYS A 393 33.28 -15.41 15.15
N TRP A 394 32.30 -15.27 16.06
CA TRP A 394 31.25 -14.25 15.97
C TRP A 394 31.41 -13.13 16.98
N LEU A 395 31.96 -13.44 18.17
CA LEU A 395 31.96 -12.53 19.31
C LEU A 395 33.29 -11.80 19.56
N TRP A 396 34.38 -12.21 18.89
CA TRP A 396 35.74 -11.70 19.13
C TRP A 396 35.90 -10.17 19.00
N ASP A 397 35.15 -9.54 18.09
CA ASP A 397 35.25 -8.11 17.77
C ASP A 397 34.26 -7.22 18.55
N LEU A 398 33.51 -7.78 19.50
CA LEU A 398 32.65 -7.00 20.39
C LEU A 398 33.48 -6.21 21.43
N ASP A 399 32.91 -5.13 21.97
CA ASP A 399 33.60 -4.32 22.98
C ASP A 399 33.50 -4.97 24.37
N TRP A 400 34.45 -5.86 24.66
CA TRP A 400 34.54 -6.63 25.91
C TRP A 400 35.09 -5.84 27.11
N ASN A 401 35.41 -4.55 26.93
CA ASN A 401 35.93 -3.74 28.03
C ASN A 401 34.91 -3.59 29.16
N THR A 402 35.30 -3.91 30.39
CA THR A 402 34.45 -3.73 31.57
C THR A 402 34.65 -2.36 32.19
N ARG A 403 33.56 -1.68 32.55
CA ARG A 403 33.65 -0.45 33.37
C ARG A 403 34.00 -0.81 34.80
N GLN A 404 35.21 -0.45 35.21
CA GLN A 404 35.66 -0.59 36.60
C GLN A 404 35.09 0.53 37.48
N TYR A 405 34.89 0.22 38.77
CA TYR A 405 34.51 1.22 39.75
C TYR A 405 35.59 2.28 39.89
N LYS A 406 35.23 3.55 39.68
CA LYS A 406 36.05 4.67 40.15
C LYS A 406 35.67 4.94 41.59
N LEU A 407 36.51 4.49 42.50
CA LEU A 407 36.31 4.64 43.94
C LEU A 407 36.56 6.06 44.40
N LEU A 408 35.85 6.51 45.43
CA LEU A 408 36.10 7.78 46.08
C LEU A 408 37.51 7.79 46.65
N THR A 409 38.31 8.79 46.28
CA THR A 409 39.66 8.97 46.85
C THR A 409 39.62 9.66 48.21
N LYS A 410 38.49 10.31 48.55
CA LYS A 410 38.20 10.96 49.83
C LYS A 410 36.68 10.87 50.12
N PRO A 411 36.25 10.76 51.39
CA PRO A 411 34.84 10.82 51.75
C PRO A 411 34.18 12.13 51.25
N ARG A 412 32.94 12.06 50.75
CA ARG A 412 32.19 13.26 50.33
C ARG A 412 32.01 14.19 51.55
N LYS A 413 32.31 15.50 51.41
CA LYS A 413 32.05 16.50 52.48
C LYS A 413 30.59 16.38 52.93
N ASN A 414 30.35 16.13 54.22
CA ASN A 414 29.04 15.94 54.86
C ASN A 414 28.29 14.63 54.51
N TRP A 415 29.00 13.57 54.08
CA TRP A 415 28.39 12.25 53.79
C TRP A 415 27.58 11.70 54.98
N VAL A 416 28.10 11.87 56.19
CA VAL A 416 27.35 11.76 57.45
C VAL A 416 27.18 13.16 58.05
N ARG A 417 25.99 13.76 57.92
CA ARG A 417 25.68 15.03 58.63
C ARG A 417 25.58 14.75 60.12
N LYS A 418 26.38 15.46 60.94
CA LYS A 418 26.41 15.36 62.42
C LYS A 418 25.04 15.41 63.11
N GLU A 419 24.01 15.93 62.44
CA GLU A 419 22.66 16.16 63.01
C GLU A 419 21.55 15.23 62.50
N LYS A 420 21.76 14.41 61.46
CA LYS A 420 20.65 13.68 60.80
C LYS A 420 20.37 12.26 61.32
N LEU A 421 20.99 11.83 62.42
CA LEU A 421 20.77 10.50 62.99
C LEU A 421 19.89 10.43 64.25
N ILE A 422 19.24 11.54 64.67
CA ILE A 422 18.52 11.57 65.97
C ILE A 422 17.21 12.35 65.87
N PRO A 423 16.24 11.88 65.05
CA PRO A 423 14.91 11.66 65.66
C PRO A 423 14.29 10.28 65.36
N LYS A 424 14.38 9.78 64.11
CA LYS A 424 13.69 8.53 63.69
C LYS A 424 14.19 7.27 64.41
N LEU A 425 15.48 7.19 64.74
CA LEU A 425 16.05 6.07 65.50
C LEU A 425 15.64 6.08 66.98
N LYS A 426 15.45 7.25 67.60
CA LYS A 426 14.94 7.37 68.98
C LYS A 426 13.49 6.88 69.09
N THR A 427 12.69 7.12 68.05
CA THR A 427 11.29 6.66 68.00
C THR A 427 11.19 5.15 67.77
N TYR A 428 12.10 4.56 66.99
CA TYR A 428 12.16 3.12 66.74
C TYR A 428 12.70 2.32 67.94
N LEU A 429 13.62 2.88 68.73
CA LEU A 429 14.24 2.21 69.88
C LEU A 429 13.44 2.31 71.19
N SER A 430 12.41 3.14 71.25
CA SER A 430 11.59 3.37 72.46
C SER A 430 10.29 2.57 72.49
N THR A 431 9.99 1.83 71.43
CA THR A 431 8.70 1.16 71.25
C THR A 431 8.72 -0.34 71.55
N GLU A 432 9.88 -0.99 71.65
CA GLU A 432 9.97 -2.42 71.93
C GLU A 432 11.12 -2.74 72.90
N ASN A 433 10.77 -3.36 74.03
CA ASN A 433 11.71 -3.83 75.05
C ASN A 433 12.38 -5.12 74.57
N TYR A 434 13.49 -5.00 73.86
CA TYR A 434 14.34 -6.14 73.53
C TYR A 434 15.20 -6.57 74.71
N SER A 435 15.34 -7.88 74.88
CA SER A 435 16.17 -8.50 75.92
C SER A 435 17.66 -8.41 75.59
N ASN A 436 18.52 -8.53 76.61
CA ASN A 436 19.98 -8.48 76.43
C ASN A 436 20.53 -9.59 75.51
N GLU A 437 19.84 -10.73 75.39
CA GLU A 437 20.23 -11.81 74.49
C GLU A 437 19.94 -11.46 73.01
N GLU A 438 18.85 -10.74 72.73
CA GLU A 438 18.52 -10.26 71.38
C GLU A 438 19.48 -9.16 70.90
N LEU A 439 19.97 -8.32 71.82
CA LEU A 439 21.01 -7.33 71.55
C LEU A 439 22.38 -7.97 71.23
N THR A 440 22.63 -9.17 71.76
CA THR A 440 23.87 -9.93 71.53
C THR A 440 23.85 -10.67 70.20
N PHE A 441 22.70 -11.22 69.78
CA PHE A 441 22.53 -11.86 68.45
C PHE A 441 22.70 -10.86 67.29
N LEU A 442 22.34 -9.59 67.50
CA LEU A 442 22.62 -8.49 66.58
C LEU A 442 24.06 -7.93 66.69
N GLY A 443 24.92 -8.57 67.49
CA GLY A 443 26.36 -8.34 67.52
C GLY A 443 26.81 -7.08 68.25
N LYS A 444 26.22 -6.71 69.39
CA LYS A 444 26.71 -5.57 70.18
C LYS A 444 26.74 -5.83 71.69
N GLU A 445 27.93 -5.75 72.27
CA GLU A 445 28.09 -5.31 73.66
C GLU A 445 27.97 -3.79 73.76
N VAL A 446 27.25 -3.35 74.80
CA VAL A 446 27.05 -1.95 75.17
C VAL A 446 28.22 -1.52 76.05
N GLN A 447 28.99 -0.50 75.64
CA GLN A 447 29.51 0.54 76.54
C GLN A 447 30.33 1.60 75.78
N ASN A 448 29.78 2.81 75.71
CA ASN A 448 30.45 4.11 75.85
C ASN A 448 31.86 4.38 75.27
N LEU A 449 32.23 3.80 74.13
CA LEU A 449 33.40 4.20 73.36
C LEU A 449 32.98 4.51 71.91
N GLY A 450 33.39 5.68 71.41
CA GLY A 450 33.56 5.90 69.97
C GLY A 450 32.34 5.94 69.06
N LYS A 451 31.27 6.71 69.36
CA LYS A 451 30.32 7.12 68.28
C LYS A 451 31.04 7.81 67.10
N TRP A 452 32.24 8.33 67.34
CA TRP A 452 33.13 8.92 66.33
C TRP A 452 34.08 7.92 65.69
N GLU A 453 34.54 6.88 66.39
CA GLU A 453 35.41 5.85 65.82
C GLU A 453 34.65 5.00 64.77
N ILE A 454 33.40 4.61 65.02
CA ILE A 454 32.58 3.89 64.01
C ILE A 454 32.27 4.79 62.80
N ILE A 455 32.11 6.11 63.01
CA ILE A 455 31.88 7.07 61.92
C ILE A 455 33.19 7.37 61.17
N GLU A 456 34.35 7.36 61.84
CA GLU A 456 35.67 7.42 61.24
C GLU A 456 35.96 6.14 60.45
N GLU A 457 35.75 4.95 61.00
CA GLU A 457 35.83 3.67 60.31
C GLU A 457 34.87 3.62 59.09
N LEU A 458 33.64 4.10 59.22
CA LEU A 458 32.71 4.23 58.08
C LEU A 458 33.24 5.24 57.05
N ASN A 459 33.80 6.37 57.46
CA ASN A 459 34.42 7.34 56.56
C ASN A 459 35.69 6.79 55.90
N GLU A 460 36.44 5.92 56.57
CA GLU A 460 37.57 5.18 55.99
C GLU A 460 37.08 4.19 54.93
N THR A 461 35.94 3.52 55.17
CA THR A 461 35.26 2.69 54.15
C THR A 461 34.61 3.50 53.04
N ALA A 462 34.47 4.83 53.15
CA ALA A 462 33.97 5.67 52.06
C ALA A 462 34.88 5.61 50.83
N SER A 463 36.17 5.31 51.02
CA SER A 463 37.10 5.03 49.94
C SER A 463 36.78 3.76 49.14
N ARG A 464 35.89 2.91 49.65
CA ARG A 464 35.39 1.69 48.99
C ARG A 464 34.08 1.93 48.24
N LEU A 465 33.52 3.14 48.30
CA LEU A 465 32.30 3.51 47.59
C LEU A 465 32.61 4.12 46.23
N PRO A 466 31.81 3.84 45.20
CA PRO A 466 31.99 4.42 43.88
C PRO A 466 31.65 5.93 43.87
N ILE A 467 32.45 6.72 43.13
CA ILE A 467 32.22 8.16 42.89
C ILE A 467 30.88 8.38 42.20
N ILE A 468 30.59 7.54 41.20
CA ILE A 468 29.34 7.44 40.44
C ILE A 468 29.10 5.93 40.30
N GLU A 469 27.90 5.45 40.61
CA GLU A 469 27.52 4.06 40.33
C GLU A 469 27.55 3.84 38.82
N PRO A 470 28.51 3.03 38.30
CA PRO A 470 28.59 2.78 36.88
C PRO A 470 27.43 1.88 36.47
N HIS A 471 26.81 2.17 35.34
CA HIS A 471 25.75 1.33 34.78
C HIS A 471 26.30 -0.07 34.45
N MET A 472 25.72 -1.11 35.05
CA MET A 472 26.11 -2.53 34.94
C MET A 472 27.61 -2.78 35.19
N PRO A 473 28.11 -2.59 36.44
CA PRO A 473 29.52 -2.80 36.77
C PRO A 473 29.94 -4.25 36.51
N GLY A 474 31.13 -4.43 35.92
CA GLY A 474 31.68 -5.75 35.59
C GLY A 474 31.10 -6.40 34.33
N ALA A 475 30.04 -5.85 33.74
CA ALA A 475 29.54 -6.31 32.45
C ALA A 475 30.40 -5.73 31.29
N PRO A 476 30.55 -6.49 30.18
CA PRO A 476 31.13 -5.97 28.95
C PRO A 476 30.41 -4.70 28.45
N LYS A 477 31.15 -3.78 27.83
CA LYS A 477 30.57 -2.53 27.32
C LYS A 477 29.47 -2.78 26.29
N TRP A 478 29.65 -3.72 25.36
CA TRP A 478 28.61 -4.08 24.39
C TRP A 478 27.31 -4.56 25.06
N PHE A 479 27.39 -5.26 26.20
CA PHE A 479 26.22 -5.78 26.92
C PHE A 479 25.54 -4.68 27.74
N SER A 480 26.33 -3.84 28.42
CA SER A 480 25.80 -2.68 29.16
C SER A 480 25.05 -1.72 28.23
N GLU A 481 25.50 -1.53 26.98
CA GLU A 481 24.79 -0.72 25.97
C GLU A 481 23.42 -1.29 25.59
N LEU A 482 23.18 -2.59 25.79
CA LEU A 482 21.88 -3.24 25.56
C LEU A 482 20.97 -3.23 26.80
N CYS A 483 21.43 -2.69 27.93
CA CYS A 483 20.66 -2.60 29.17
C CYS A 483 20.09 -1.19 29.38
N VAL A 484 18.88 -1.08 29.94
CA VAL A 484 18.35 0.22 30.42
C VAL A 484 19.10 0.63 31.69
N GLN A 485 19.29 1.93 31.91
CA GLN A 485 19.91 2.46 33.14
C GLN A 485 18.96 2.34 34.34
N GLU A 486 19.51 1.90 35.48
CA GLU A 486 18.80 1.84 36.75
C GLU A 486 18.23 3.22 37.13
N GLY A 487 16.97 3.26 37.57
CA GLY A 487 16.28 4.49 37.95
C GLY A 487 15.49 5.20 36.84
N LYS A 488 15.46 4.66 35.60
CA LYS A 488 14.48 5.08 34.57
C LYS A 488 13.17 4.30 34.72
N ASP A 489 12.05 4.92 34.36
CA ASP A 489 10.69 4.33 34.50
C ASP A 489 10.52 2.97 33.81
N ASP A 490 11.27 2.72 32.73
CA ASP A 490 11.24 1.48 31.94
C ASP A 490 12.34 0.45 32.31
N TRP A 491 13.04 0.63 33.44
CA TRP A 491 14.15 -0.25 33.81
C TRP A 491 13.69 -1.69 34.10
N LYS A 492 14.37 -2.66 33.47
CA LYS A 492 14.24 -4.09 33.73
C LYS A 492 15.64 -4.73 33.70
N PRO A 493 15.87 -5.80 34.48
CA PRO A 493 17.18 -6.45 34.51
C PRO A 493 17.52 -7.13 33.17
N GLY A 494 18.81 -7.05 32.80
CA GLY A 494 19.39 -7.69 31.61
C GLY A 494 19.31 -6.85 30.32
N ALA A 495 19.76 -7.45 29.22
CA ALA A 495 19.77 -6.84 27.88
C ALA A 495 18.34 -6.65 27.35
N THR A 496 17.72 -5.53 27.73
CA THR A 496 16.31 -5.20 27.46
C THR A 496 16.11 -4.40 26.18
N LEU A 497 17.17 -3.79 25.66
CA LEU A 497 17.20 -3.05 24.40
C LEU A 497 17.55 -3.92 23.18
N VAL A 498 17.86 -5.20 23.38
CA VAL A 498 18.15 -6.15 22.29
C VAL A 498 16.92 -6.34 21.39
N SER A 499 17.13 -6.34 20.07
CA SER A 499 16.07 -6.52 19.08
C SER A 499 16.60 -7.15 17.80
N THR A 500 15.75 -7.49 16.84
CA THR A 500 16.21 -8.00 15.54
C THR A 500 16.91 -6.94 14.66
N LEU A 501 16.85 -5.66 15.07
CA LEU A 501 17.53 -4.55 14.41
C LEU A 501 18.90 -4.22 15.02
N THR A 502 19.22 -4.73 16.22
CA THR A 502 20.52 -4.49 16.84
C THR A 502 21.61 -5.28 16.11
N ARG A 503 22.73 -4.63 15.79
CA ARG A 503 23.85 -5.26 15.03
C ARG A 503 24.48 -6.46 15.75
N THR A 504 24.34 -6.53 17.07
CA THR A 504 24.80 -7.65 17.90
C THR A 504 23.95 -8.91 17.70
N THR A 505 22.69 -8.78 17.27
CA THR A 505 21.75 -9.91 17.23
C THR A 505 22.14 -11.02 16.26
N PRO A 506 22.56 -10.75 15.00
CA PRO A 506 23.03 -11.81 14.12
C PRO A 506 24.27 -12.56 14.64
N LYS A 507 25.10 -11.90 15.47
CA LYS A 507 26.28 -12.50 16.12
C LYS A 507 25.88 -13.38 17.30
N LEU A 508 24.95 -12.91 18.14
CA LEU A 508 24.38 -13.70 19.24
C LEU A 508 23.68 -14.97 18.73
N LEU A 509 23.00 -14.86 17.58
CA LEU A 509 22.37 -16.00 16.89
C LEU A 509 23.38 -16.88 16.11
N ARG A 510 24.67 -16.54 16.12
CA ARG A 510 25.73 -17.24 15.39
C ARG A 510 25.35 -17.56 13.94
N MET A 511 24.85 -16.54 13.23
CA MET A 511 24.35 -16.71 11.87
C MET A 511 25.48 -17.06 10.90
N MET A 512 25.14 -17.89 9.91
CA MET A 512 26.05 -18.42 8.90
C MET A 512 25.45 -18.27 7.51
N TRP A 513 26.29 -18.00 6.52
CA TRP A 513 25.94 -18.05 5.10
C TRP A 513 26.75 -19.17 4.44
N MET A 514 26.06 -20.17 3.87
CA MET A 514 26.69 -21.38 3.29
C MET A 514 27.63 -22.09 4.30
N GLY A 515 27.27 -22.08 5.58
CA GLY A 515 28.11 -22.63 6.67
C GLY A 515 29.25 -21.70 7.14
N CYS A 516 29.47 -20.54 6.49
CA CYS A 516 30.50 -19.58 6.88
C CYS A 516 29.95 -18.51 7.86
N PRO A 517 30.68 -18.14 8.92
CA PRO A 517 30.23 -17.13 9.90
C PRO A 517 29.91 -15.77 9.26
N LEU A 518 28.79 -15.18 9.65
CA LEU A 518 28.46 -13.80 9.27
C LEU A 518 29.26 -12.78 10.10
N HIS A 519 29.72 -11.72 9.42
CA HIS A 519 30.44 -10.61 10.03
C HIS A 519 29.99 -9.27 9.43
N TYR A 520 30.09 -8.19 10.21
CA TYR A 520 29.70 -6.85 9.79
C TYR A 520 30.92 -5.94 9.73
N VAL A 521 31.12 -5.29 8.60
CA VAL A 521 32.19 -4.32 8.40
C VAL A 521 31.57 -2.95 8.11
N LYS A 522 32.10 -1.89 8.74
CA LYS A 522 31.49 -0.55 8.71
C LYS A 522 31.25 -0.01 7.30
N ASP A 523 32.21 -0.21 6.39
CA ASP A 523 32.17 0.34 5.03
C ASP A 523 31.48 -0.61 4.03
N TYR A 524 31.60 -1.93 4.25
CA TYR A 524 31.11 -2.96 3.32
C TYR A 524 29.78 -3.63 3.72
N GLY A 525 29.30 -3.36 4.94
CA GLY A 525 28.06 -3.93 5.48
C GLY A 525 28.21 -5.37 5.97
N TRP A 526 27.12 -6.13 5.94
CA TRP A 526 27.12 -7.56 6.29
C TRP A 526 27.71 -8.43 5.18
N GLY A 527 28.55 -9.39 5.57
CA GLY A 527 29.18 -10.39 4.72
C GLY A 527 29.45 -11.69 5.49
N TYR A 528 30.15 -12.63 4.87
CA TYR A 528 30.56 -13.89 5.47
C TYR A 528 32.08 -14.08 5.39
N LEU A 529 32.63 -14.79 6.37
CA LEU A 529 34.05 -15.10 6.48
C LEU A 529 34.34 -16.44 5.79
N TRP A 530 35.03 -16.39 4.66
CA TRP A 530 35.41 -17.58 3.89
C TRP A 530 36.82 -18.04 4.24
N PRO A 531 37.05 -19.34 4.49
CA PRO A 531 38.40 -19.85 4.74
C PRO A 531 39.27 -19.70 3.49
N SER A 532 40.43 -19.06 3.64
CA SER A 532 41.44 -19.02 2.59
C SER A 532 42.07 -20.40 2.48
N HIS A 533 41.84 -21.13 1.38
CA HIS A 533 42.55 -22.38 1.12
C HIS A 533 44.05 -22.10 0.96
N LYS A 534 44.80 -22.23 2.06
CA LYS A 534 46.20 -22.68 2.12
C LYS A 534 46.58 -22.92 3.58
N THR A 535 47.00 -24.16 3.83
CA THR A 535 47.74 -24.68 5.00
C THR A 535 47.04 -24.73 6.35
N LEU A 536 46.35 -25.84 6.62
CA LEU A 536 46.37 -26.49 7.93
C LEU A 536 47.16 -27.79 7.81
N THR A 537 48.46 -27.72 8.07
CA THR A 537 49.28 -28.92 8.32
C THR A 537 49.00 -29.38 9.74
N PHE A 538 48.26 -30.48 9.87
CA PHE A 538 48.03 -31.18 11.13
C PHE A 538 49.32 -31.87 11.59
N ASN A 539 49.92 -31.39 12.67
CA ASN A 539 50.87 -32.20 13.45
C ASN A 539 50.10 -32.84 14.60
N LYS A 540 49.88 -34.15 14.47
CA LYS A 540 49.44 -35.06 15.52
C LYS A 540 50.61 -35.26 16.49
N GLU A 541 50.51 -34.73 17.70
CA GLU A 541 51.06 -35.39 18.89
C GLU A 541 50.05 -35.25 20.03
N THR A 542 49.46 -36.39 20.36
CA THR A 542 48.54 -36.65 21.47
C THR A 542 49.30 -36.74 22.78
N SER A 543 48.81 -36.09 23.84
CA SER A 543 48.93 -36.62 25.21
C SER A 543 47.56 -36.59 25.89
N ASP A 544 47.16 -37.75 26.39
CA ASP A 544 45.91 -38.02 27.09
C ASP A 544 45.89 -37.33 28.46
N ASP A 545 45.15 -36.22 28.59
CA ASP A 545 44.42 -35.85 29.82
C ASP A 545 43.56 -34.59 29.54
N ASP A 546 42.39 -34.76 28.93
CA ASP A 546 41.31 -33.78 29.09
C ASP A 546 39.93 -34.39 28.83
N LEU A 547 39.20 -34.61 29.92
CA LEU A 547 37.88 -35.23 29.98
C LEU A 547 36.75 -34.23 29.69
N LEU A 548 36.81 -33.52 28.56
CA LEU A 548 35.68 -32.74 28.01
C LEU A 548 35.67 -32.85 26.49
N ARG A 549 35.04 -33.92 25.96
CA ARG A 549 34.90 -34.16 24.53
C ARG A 549 34.20 -33.01 23.81
N GLU A 550 34.99 -32.35 22.98
CA GLU A 550 34.63 -31.65 21.75
C GLU A 550 33.64 -32.46 20.92
N VAL A 551 32.59 -31.79 20.45
CA VAL A 551 31.77 -32.26 19.34
C VAL A 551 32.59 -32.10 18.07
N SER A 552 32.93 -33.23 17.46
CA SER A 552 33.72 -33.43 16.25
C SER A 552 33.44 -32.41 15.13
N GLU A 553 34.51 -31.80 14.61
CA GLU A 553 34.57 -30.96 13.40
C GLU A 553 34.30 -31.73 12.09
N GLU A 554 33.69 -32.92 12.13
CA GLU A 554 33.61 -33.84 10.97
C GLU A 554 32.42 -33.64 10.02
N ASN A 555 31.59 -32.60 10.18
CA ASN A 555 30.45 -32.34 9.27
C ASN A 555 30.59 -31.09 8.38
N TRP A 556 31.82 -30.67 8.06
CA TRP A 556 32.04 -29.77 6.93
C TRP A 556 31.89 -30.56 5.63
N ASN A 557 30.65 -30.79 5.20
CA ASN A 557 30.39 -31.20 3.83
C ASN A 557 31.01 -30.13 2.92
N GLU A 558 32.02 -30.50 2.12
CA GLU A 558 32.47 -29.67 1.01
C GLU A 558 31.25 -29.27 0.18
N PRO A 559 30.93 -27.97 0.05
CA PRO A 559 29.88 -27.55 -0.87
C PRO A 559 30.33 -27.93 -2.27
N GLN A 560 29.64 -28.89 -2.89
CA GLN A 560 29.80 -29.17 -4.32
C GLN A 560 29.65 -27.85 -5.08
N SER A 561 30.69 -27.55 -5.86
CA SER A 561 30.87 -26.42 -6.78
C SER A 561 29.57 -25.72 -7.21
N LEU A 562 29.25 -24.60 -6.55
CA LEU A 562 28.25 -23.64 -7.04
C LEU A 562 28.93 -22.32 -7.39
N VAL A 563 28.96 -22.07 -8.70
CA VAL A 563 29.54 -20.91 -9.39
C VAL A 563 28.72 -19.66 -9.02
N ASN A 564 29.19 -18.82 -8.08
CA ASN A 564 28.90 -17.37 -7.96
C ASN A 564 29.40 -16.79 -6.60
N HIS A 565 30.72 -16.79 -6.34
CA HIS A 565 31.25 -16.06 -5.19
C HIS A 565 31.24 -14.54 -5.44
N THR A 566 30.85 -13.75 -4.43
CA THR A 566 31.09 -12.30 -4.42
C THR A 566 32.59 -12.04 -4.29
N HIS A 567 33.11 -10.96 -4.88
CA HIS A 567 34.54 -10.61 -4.77
C HIS A 567 34.96 -10.51 -3.30
N ALA A 568 36.12 -11.07 -2.97
CA ALA A 568 36.75 -10.91 -1.67
C ALA A 568 37.17 -9.44 -1.51
N GLU A 569 36.79 -8.82 -0.40
CA GLU A 569 37.25 -7.49 -0.02
C GLU A 569 38.49 -7.62 0.86
N ASP A 570 39.47 -6.74 0.68
CA ASP A 570 40.71 -6.73 1.47
C ASP A 570 40.48 -5.97 2.79
N ILE A 571 40.61 -6.66 3.91
CA ILE A 571 40.30 -6.13 5.25
C ILE A 571 41.40 -6.54 6.22
N SER A 572 42.07 -5.56 6.83
CA SER A 572 43.24 -5.74 7.70
C SER A 572 42.95 -6.44 9.03
N ASP A 573 41.72 -6.31 9.53
CA ASP A 573 41.38 -6.65 10.92
C ASP A 573 40.68 -8.02 11.03
N LEU A 574 40.75 -8.88 10.01
CA LEU A 574 40.11 -10.19 10.04
C LEU A 574 40.95 -11.24 10.79
N PRO A 575 40.32 -12.28 11.37
CA PRO A 575 41.05 -13.44 11.90
C PRO A 575 41.93 -14.08 10.83
N ALA A 576 43.12 -14.55 11.22
CA ALA A 576 44.08 -15.14 10.30
C ALA A 576 43.47 -16.32 9.52
N GLY A 577 43.66 -16.32 8.19
CA GLY A 577 43.14 -17.37 7.31
C GLY A 577 41.72 -17.16 6.78
N PHE A 578 41.09 -16.00 7.01
CA PHE A 578 39.76 -15.69 6.47
C PHE A 578 39.78 -14.51 5.50
N THR A 579 38.95 -14.60 4.44
CA THR A 579 38.60 -13.48 3.56
C THR A 579 37.15 -13.07 3.75
N PHE A 580 36.85 -11.79 3.60
CA PHE A 580 35.49 -11.28 3.75
C PHE A 580 34.79 -11.16 2.39
N HIS A 581 33.58 -11.72 2.31
CA HIS A 581 32.74 -11.68 1.12
C HIS A 581 31.40 -11.05 1.45
N ARG A 582 31.00 -10.04 0.68
CA ARG A 582 29.74 -9.31 0.93
C ARG A 582 28.53 -10.19 0.66
N LEU A 583 27.48 -10.02 1.48
CA LEU A 583 26.20 -10.67 1.23
C LEU A 583 25.55 -10.12 -0.06
N PRO A 584 24.86 -10.97 -0.83
CA PRO A 584 24.16 -10.52 -2.03
C PRO A 584 23.02 -9.57 -1.68
N HIS A 585 22.91 -8.46 -2.43
CA HIS A 585 21.87 -7.44 -2.22
C HIS A 585 20.95 -7.33 -3.46
N ASN A 586 19.63 -7.31 -3.24
CA ASN A 586 18.60 -7.27 -4.30
C ASN A 586 18.73 -6.09 -5.27
N GLY A 587 19.24 -4.96 -4.76
CA GLY A 587 19.51 -3.74 -5.52
C GLY A 587 20.74 -3.76 -6.43
N GLY A 588 21.48 -4.87 -6.50
CA GLY A 588 22.68 -5.04 -7.34
C GLY A 588 23.97 -5.28 -6.54
N THR A 589 25.00 -5.75 -7.25
CA THR A 589 26.36 -5.96 -6.72
C THR A 589 26.95 -4.65 -6.22
N GLY A 590 27.56 -4.67 -5.02
CA GLY A 590 28.21 -3.50 -4.44
C GLY A 590 27.36 -2.66 -3.47
N LYS A 591 26.11 -3.06 -3.17
CA LYS A 591 25.27 -2.43 -2.13
C LYS A 591 25.36 -3.17 -0.80
N ASN A 592 25.33 -2.43 0.31
CA ASN A 592 25.44 -2.97 1.66
C ASN A 592 24.11 -3.59 2.10
N VAL A 593 24.16 -4.80 2.64
CA VAL A 593 23.04 -5.40 3.36
C VAL A 593 22.94 -4.74 4.74
N GLY A 594 21.77 -4.20 5.06
CA GLY A 594 21.53 -3.52 6.34
C GLY A 594 21.32 -4.48 7.53
N SER A 595 20.55 -5.55 7.33
CA SER A 595 20.33 -6.59 8.33
C SER A 595 20.14 -7.96 7.66
N PRO A 596 20.86 -9.01 8.09
CA PRO A 596 20.68 -10.39 7.58
C PRO A 596 19.39 -11.03 8.11
N LEU A 597 18.71 -10.41 9.08
CA LEU A 597 17.40 -10.81 9.59
C LEU A 597 16.24 -10.07 8.87
N ALA A 598 16.55 -9.33 7.80
CA ALA A 598 15.54 -8.67 6.99
C ALA A 598 14.67 -9.68 6.23
N ARG A 599 13.43 -9.28 5.90
CA ARG A 599 12.42 -10.13 5.23
C ARG A 599 12.94 -10.80 3.95
N GLU A 600 13.82 -10.14 3.21
CA GLU A 600 14.38 -10.64 1.96
C GLU A 600 15.28 -11.88 2.12
N PHE A 601 15.81 -12.11 3.34
CA PHE A 601 16.66 -13.25 3.65
C PHE A 601 15.91 -14.51 4.07
N ILE A 602 14.59 -14.45 4.27
CA ILE A 602 13.76 -15.60 4.67
C ILE A 602 13.90 -16.76 3.68
N SER A 603 13.83 -16.48 2.38
CA SER A 603 13.98 -17.50 1.34
C SER A 603 15.37 -18.15 1.30
N HIS A 604 16.39 -17.48 1.82
CA HIS A 604 17.73 -18.04 1.95
C HIS A 604 17.81 -19.00 3.14
N VAL A 605 17.03 -18.73 4.19
CA VAL A 605 16.94 -19.57 5.38
C VAL A 605 16.18 -20.86 5.08
N GLU A 606 15.04 -20.75 4.40
CA GLU A 606 14.27 -21.92 3.93
C GLU A 606 15.10 -22.83 3.00
N SER A 607 16.00 -22.25 2.18
CA SER A 607 16.93 -23.01 1.34
C SER A 607 18.17 -23.56 2.06
N GLY A 608 18.34 -23.28 3.35
CA GLY A 608 19.55 -23.64 4.12
C GLY A 608 20.81 -22.82 3.78
N LEU A 609 20.73 -21.86 2.85
CA LEU A 609 21.82 -20.94 2.52
C LEU A 609 22.17 -19.99 3.66
N LEU A 610 21.18 -19.55 4.43
CA LEU A 610 21.39 -18.74 5.62
C LEU A 610 20.92 -19.54 6.84
N SER A 611 21.82 -19.90 7.73
CA SER A 611 21.53 -20.74 8.90
C SER A 611 22.07 -20.09 10.17
N SER A 612 21.86 -20.74 11.30
CA SER A 612 22.50 -20.44 12.57
C SER A 612 23.16 -21.68 13.13
N TYR A 613 24.13 -21.49 14.02
CA TYR A 613 24.83 -22.60 14.66
C TYR A 613 23.88 -23.52 15.43
N ASP A 614 22.90 -22.95 16.16
CA ASP A 614 21.69 -23.66 16.57
C ASP A 614 20.58 -23.33 15.57
N PRO A 615 20.16 -24.26 14.69
CA PRO A 615 19.14 -24.00 13.69
C PRO A 615 17.81 -23.51 14.29
N THR A 616 17.46 -23.93 15.50
CA THR A 616 16.14 -23.65 16.09
C THR A 616 15.98 -22.18 16.51
N ASP A 617 17.04 -21.57 17.03
CA ASP A 617 17.02 -20.20 17.57
C ASP A 617 16.83 -19.12 16.51
N ALA A 618 17.61 -19.15 15.42
CA ALA A 618 17.47 -18.15 14.36
C ALA A 618 16.24 -18.39 13.50
N LEU A 619 15.85 -19.67 13.28
CA LEU A 619 14.60 -19.99 12.59
C LEU A 619 13.41 -19.36 13.34
N ARG A 620 13.35 -19.53 14.67
CA ARG A 620 12.26 -18.95 15.47
C ARG A 620 12.28 -17.42 15.45
N CYS A 621 13.46 -16.79 15.55
CA CYS A 621 13.59 -15.33 15.46
C CYS A 621 13.10 -14.77 14.10
N LEU A 622 13.43 -15.46 13.01
CA LEU A 622 13.01 -15.09 11.66
C LEU A 622 11.52 -15.32 11.44
N GLU A 623 10.99 -16.43 11.97
CA GLU A 623 9.56 -16.74 11.95
C GLU A 623 8.76 -15.66 12.69
N ILE A 624 9.17 -15.28 13.90
CA ILE A 624 8.54 -14.19 14.66
C ILE A 624 8.59 -12.87 13.88
N ASN A 625 9.74 -12.54 13.25
CA ASN A 625 9.83 -11.36 12.39
C ASN A 625 8.88 -11.44 11.19
N LYS A 626 8.77 -12.60 10.53
CA LYS A 626 7.86 -12.84 9.40
C LYS A 626 6.40 -12.58 9.82
N ILE A 627 5.99 -13.16 10.94
CA ILE A 627 4.65 -13.05 11.53
C ILE A 627 4.30 -11.62 11.94
N THR A 628 5.24 -10.91 12.57
CA THR A 628 5.00 -9.58 13.16
C THR A 628 5.19 -8.41 12.19
N SER A 629 5.93 -8.60 11.09
CA SER A 629 6.32 -7.51 10.17
C SER A 629 5.13 -6.77 9.56
N TYR A 630 4.08 -7.49 9.16
CA TYR A 630 2.90 -6.88 8.57
C TYR A 630 2.19 -5.97 9.56
N TRP A 631 1.83 -6.50 10.75
CA TRP A 631 1.19 -5.73 11.81
C TRP A 631 2.04 -4.54 12.28
N ARG A 632 3.36 -4.71 12.45
CA ARG A 632 4.27 -3.61 12.82
C ARG A 632 4.13 -2.42 11.88
N SER A 633 3.97 -2.69 10.58
CA SER A 633 3.85 -1.67 9.54
C SER A 633 2.43 -1.10 9.40
N SER A 634 1.39 -1.84 9.78
CA SER A 634 -0.01 -1.48 9.53
C SER A 634 -0.77 -1.00 10.78
N GLN A 635 -0.36 -1.41 11.99
CA GLN A 635 -1.07 -1.19 13.26
C GLN A 635 -1.54 0.26 13.47
N LYS A 636 -0.66 1.24 13.25
CA LYS A 636 -1.00 2.67 13.42
C LYS A 636 -2.10 3.11 12.47
N ARG A 637 -2.08 2.63 11.23
CA ARG A 637 -3.10 3.00 10.22
C ARG A 637 -4.44 2.36 10.52
N VAL A 638 -4.44 1.12 11.04
CA VAL A 638 -5.64 0.40 11.46
C VAL A 638 -6.25 1.02 12.73
N GLN A 639 -5.43 1.30 13.75
CA GLN A 639 -5.88 1.89 15.01
C GLN A 639 -6.45 3.31 14.84
N ASN A 640 -5.93 4.08 13.88
CA ASN A 640 -6.38 5.44 13.61
C ASN A 640 -7.64 5.51 12.70
N GLN A 641 -8.28 4.39 12.38
CA GLN A 641 -9.56 4.44 11.67
C GLN A 641 -10.66 5.06 12.55
N LEU A 642 -11.49 5.91 11.95
CA LEU A 642 -12.60 6.54 12.67
C LEU A 642 -13.81 5.60 12.68
N VAL A 643 -14.07 4.98 13.82
CA VAL A 643 -15.23 4.09 14.05
C VAL A 643 -16.31 4.85 14.80
N LYS A 644 -17.54 4.91 14.26
CA LYS A 644 -18.66 5.63 14.87
C LYS A 644 -19.91 4.77 14.99
N ASP A 645 -20.49 4.74 16.19
CA ASP A 645 -21.68 3.94 16.50
C ASP A 645 -22.94 4.54 15.89
N GLU A 646 -23.72 3.70 15.23
CA GLU A 646 -25.11 3.96 14.86
C GLU A 646 -26.00 3.38 15.98
N LYS A 647 -26.95 4.17 16.50
CA LYS A 647 -27.85 3.73 17.59
C LYS A 647 -28.88 2.73 17.05
N TYR A 648 -28.48 1.50 16.75
CA TYR A 648 -29.37 0.50 16.13
C TYR A 648 -29.96 -0.54 17.09
N SER A 649 -29.41 -0.75 18.29
CA SER A 649 -30.00 -1.60 19.35
C SER A 649 -29.20 -1.48 20.65
N ARG A 650 -29.82 -1.74 21.81
CA ARG A 650 -29.14 -1.79 23.13
C ARG A 650 -28.21 -3.01 23.30
N GLU A 651 -28.33 -4.04 22.44
CA GLU A 651 -27.62 -5.32 22.62
C GLU A 651 -26.43 -5.53 21.65
N LEU A 652 -26.45 -4.90 20.47
CA LEU A 652 -25.36 -4.94 19.49
C LEU A 652 -25.16 -3.53 18.92
N SER A 653 -24.17 -2.79 19.42
CA SER A 653 -23.73 -1.54 18.82
C SER A 653 -23.04 -1.82 17.49
N TYR A 654 -23.69 -1.47 16.38
CA TYR A 654 -23.07 -1.44 15.06
C TYR A 654 -22.50 -0.05 14.81
N SER A 655 -21.37 -0.02 14.14
CA SER A 655 -20.62 1.19 13.86
C SER A 655 -20.23 1.21 12.38
N ALA A 656 -19.75 2.35 11.89
CA ALA A 656 -19.24 2.45 10.53
C ALA A 656 -17.89 3.15 10.47
N ILE A 657 -17.14 2.81 9.43
CA ILE A 657 -15.92 3.50 9.01
C ILE A 657 -16.18 4.12 7.65
N VAL A 658 -15.83 5.40 7.52
CA VAL A 658 -15.87 6.14 6.26
C VAL A 658 -14.44 6.24 5.72
N PRO A 659 -14.07 5.48 4.67
CA PRO A 659 -12.70 5.48 4.16
C PRO A 659 -12.32 6.84 3.57
N GLN A 660 -11.11 7.29 3.87
CA GLN A 660 -10.55 8.55 3.38
C GLN A 660 -9.88 8.36 2.01
N ALA A 661 -10.62 7.78 1.06
CA ALA A 661 -10.10 7.44 -0.27
C ALA A 661 -9.93 8.70 -1.15
N VAL A 662 -8.79 8.79 -1.83
CA VAL A 662 -8.56 9.73 -2.94
C VAL A 662 -8.93 8.99 -4.22
N VAL A 663 -10.09 9.31 -4.79
CA VAL A 663 -10.74 8.53 -5.86
C VAL A 663 -9.85 8.38 -7.10
N CYS A 664 -9.12 9.43 -7.49
CA CYS A 664 -8.05 9.37 -8.50
C CYS A 664 -6.69 9.73 -7.88
N GLY A 665 -6.21 8.92 -6.93
CA GLY A 665 -4.96 9.16 -6.20
C GLY A 665 -3.67 8.84 -6.97
N ALA A 666 -3.77 8.09 -8.07
CA ALA A 666 -2.66 7.78 -8.97
C ALA A 666 -2.84 8.40 -10.37
N VAL A 667 -1.74 8.56 -11.11
CA VAL A 667 -1.80 9.07 -12.50
C VAL A 667 -2.55 8.13 -13.45
N SER A 668 -2.64 6.84 -13.11
CA SER A 668 -3.52 5.86 -13.76
C SER A 668 -5.01 6.01 -13.38
N ARG A 669 -5.36 7.03 -12.59
CA ARG A 669 -6.70 7.29 -12.02
C ARG A 669 -7.18 6.26 -10.99
N ARG A 670 -6.34 5.29 -10.59
CA ARG A 670 -6.68 4.38 -9.48
C ARG A 670 -6.86 5.14 -8.18
N ALA A 671 -7.81 4.68 -7.38
CA ALA A 671 -8.02 5.19 -6.04
C ALA A 671 -6.83 4.85 -5.12
N VAL A 672 -6.56 5.73 -4.15
CA VAL A 672 -5.53 5.53 -3.14
C VAL A 672 -6.15 5.74 -1.77
N GLU A 673 -5.97 4.76 -0.90
CA GLU A 673 -6.39 4.76 0.51
C GLU A 673 -5.35 3.93 1.28
N ARG A 674 -5.03 4.31 2.53
CA ARG A 674 -3.82 3.84 3.22
C ARG A 674 -4.00 2.50 3.94
N VAL A 675 -5.21 2.01 4.09
CA VAL A 675 -5.55 0.80 4.84
C VAL A 675 -6.24 -0.21 3.94
N TRP A 676 -7.45 0.11 3.51
CA TRP A 676 -8.40 -0.78 2.85
C TRP A 676 -7.95 -1.16 1.45
N LEU A 677 -7.48 -0.19 0.65
CA LEU A 677 -6.94 -0.45 -0.69
C LEU A 677 -5.54 -1.11 -0.68
N THR A 678 -4.97 -1.33 0.51
CA THR A 678 -3.70 -2.03 0.71
C THR A 678 -3.83 -3.29 1.58
N ALA A 679 -5.06 -3.62 1.99
CA ALA A 679 -5.33 -4.72 2.89
C ALA A 679 -5.00 -6.05 2.19
N SER A 680 -4.14 -6.85 2.83
CA SER A 680 -3.84 -8.19 2.34
C SER A 680 -5.01 -9.14 2.57
N ASN A 681 -5.03 -10.24 1.83
CA ASN A 681 -5.85 -11.39 2.18
C ASN A 681 -5.26 -12.09 3.43
N PRO A 682 -6.06 -12.89 4.15
CA PRO A 682 -5.60 -13.67 5.30
C PRO A 682 -4.40 -14.54 4.95
N GLN A 683 -3.40 -14.58 5.84
CA GLN A 683 -2.23 -15.45 5.72
C GLN A 683 -1.88 -16.05 7.09
N LEU A 684 -1.60 -17.35 7.10
CA LEU A 684 -1.25 -18.13 8.29
C LEU A 684 0.00 -17.61 9.00
N ASP A 685 0.86 -16.88 8.31
CA ASP A 685 2.13 -16.36 8.79
C ASP A 685 2.14 -14.84 8.95
N ARG A 686 0.97 -14.19 9.12
CA ARG A 686 0.87 -12.72 9.31
C ARG A 686 -0.24 -12.32 10.27
N ILE A 687 0.13 -11.68 11.38
CA ILE A 687 -0.81 -11.06 12.33
C ILE A 687 -1.62 -9.97 11.64
N GLY A 688 -2.94 -9.97 11.83
CA GLY A 688 -3.85 -8.93 11.35
C GLY A 688 -4.07 -8.94 9.84
N SER A 689 -3.72 -10.03 9.16
CA SER A 689 -3.96 -10.18 7.72
C SER A 689 -5.44 -10.46 7.40
N GLU A 690 -6.24 -10.82 8.41
CA GLU A 690 -7.69 -11.02 8.36
C GLU A 690 -8.52 -9.73 8.42
N LEU A 691 -7.88 -8.55 8.35
CA LEU A 691 -8.50 -7.23 8.51
C LEU A 691 -9.80 -7.03 7.72
N LYS A 692 -9.86 -7.51 6.47
CA LYS A 692 -11.05 -7.35 5.61
C LYS A 692 -12.31 -7.96 6.26
N ALA A 693 -12.16 -9.10 6.94
CA ALA A 693 -13.27 -9.82 7.57
C ALA A 693 -13.85 -9.11 8.81
N MET A 694 -13.19 -8.04 9.28
CA MET A 694 -13.71 -7.19 10.35
C MET A 694 -14.71 -6.16 9.85
N VAL A 695 -14.84 -6.01 8.53
CA VAL A 695 -15.99 -5.36 7.90
C VAL A 695 -17.12 -6.38 7.87
N GLN A 696 -18.14 -6.14 8.69
CA GLN A 696 -19.23 -7.09 8.96
C GLN A 696 -20.57 -6.43 8.66
N ALA A 697 -21.42 -7.15 7.93
CA ALA A 697 -22.74 -6.67 7.58
C ALA A 697 -23.63 -6.57 8.85
N PRO A 698 -24.49 -5.55 8.95
CA PRO A 698 -25.52 -5.50 9.98
C PRO A 698 -26.50 -6.68 9.90
N PRO A 699 -27.25 -7.00 10.97
CA PRO A 699 -28.21 -8.10 10.95
C PRO A 699 -29.28 -7.87 9.89
N GLY A 700 -29.59 -8.90 9.11
CA GLY A 700 -30.51 -8.81 7.97
C GLY A 700 -29.84 -8.36 6.66
N TYR A 701 -28.58 -7.93 6.69
CA TYR A 701 -27.81 -7.55 5.50
C TYR A 701 -26.69 -8.56 5.21
N SER A 702 -26.30 -8.63 3.94
CA SER A 702 -25.18 -9.42 3.45
C SER A 702 -24.41 -8.62 2.38
N PHE A 703 -23.11 -8.85 2.30
CA PHE A 703 -22.29 -8.37 1.20
C PHE A 703 -22.51 -9.24 -0.02
N VAL A 704 -22.64 -8.61 -1.18
CA VAL A 704 -22.67 -9.24 -2.50
C VAL A 704 -21.54 -8.64 -3.32
N GLY A 705 -20.69 -9.47 -3.91
CA GLY A 705 -19.67 -8.95 -4.82
C GLY A 705 -18.79 -9.99 -5.46
N ALA A 706 -17.92 -9.55 -6.34
CA ALA A 706 -17.12 -10.41 -7.18
C ALA A 706 -15.73 -9.82 -7.45
N ASP A 707 -14.81 -10.71 -7.82
CA ASP A 707 -13.48 -10.40 -8.35
C ASP A 707 -13.56 -10.45 -9.89
N VAL A 708 -13.14 -9.40 -10.60
CA VAL A 708 -13.14 -9.44 -12.07
C VAL A 708 -11.95 -10.27 -12.56
N ASP A 709 -12.20 -11.51 -12.96
CA ASP A 709 -11.15 -12.42 -13.44
C ASP A 709 -10.31 -11.81 -14.55
N SER A 710 -8.99 -11.75 -14.28
CA SER A 710 -7.97 -11.36 -15.24
C SER A 710 -8.28 -10.05 -15.97
N GLN A 711 -8.94 -9.08 -15.31
CA GLN A 711 -9.45 -7.83 -15.90
C GLN A 711 -8.43 -7.15 -16.83
N GLU A 712 -7.23 -6.87 -16.32
CA GLU A 712 -6.19 -6.15 -17.07
C GLU A 712 -5.63 -6.97 -18.23
N LEU A 713 -5.51 -8.30 -18.04
CA LEU A 713 -5.05 -9.22 -19.06
C LEU A 713 -6.08 -9.35 -20.19
N TRP A 714 -7.38 -9.41 -19.85
CA TRP A 714 -8.46 -9.42 -20.83
C TRP A 714 -8.48 -8.12 -21.64
N ILE A 715 -8.40 -6.95 -20.99
CA ILE A 715 -8.33 -5.64 -21.68
C ILE A 715 -7.12 -5.61 -22.63
N ALA A 716 -5.96 -6.07 -22.18
CA ALA A 716 -4.76 -6.13 -23.02
C ALA A 716 -4.97 -7.06 -24.23
N SER A 717 -5.51 -8.26 -24.00
CA SER A 717 -5.80 -9.22 -25.08
C SER A 717 -6.81 -8.69 -26.10
N LEU A 718 -7.82 -7.95 -25.62
CA LEU A 718 -8.84 -7.31 -26.45
C LEU A 718 -8.25 -6.25 -27.37
N LEU A 719 -7.30 -5.45 -26.87
CA LEU A 719 -6.56 -4.48 -27.70
C LEU A 719 -5.73 -5.17 -28.79
N GLY A 720 -5.18 -6.35 -28.49
CA GLY A 720 -4.51 -7.19 -29.47
C GLY A 720 -5.46 -7.62 -30.59
N ASP A 721 -6.60 -8.21 -30.23
CA ASP A 721 -7.60 -8.67 -31.21
C ASP A 721 -8.15 -7.54 -32.08
N ALA A 722 -8.43 -6.38 -31.48
CA ALA A 722 -8.92 -5.19 -32.18
C ALA A 722 -7.91 -4.62 -33.19
N SER A 723 -6.62 -4.89 -33.00
CA SER A 723 -5.54 -4.48 -33.92
C SER A 723 -5.24 -5.50 -35.03
N SER A 724 -5.88 -6.68 -34.96
CA SER A 724 -5.73 -7.77 -35.91
C SER A 724 -7.05 -7.97 -36.66
N ALA A 725 -7.60 -9.18 -36.72
CA ALA A 725 -8.83 -9.48 -37.45
C ALA A 725 -10.13 -8.89 -36.84
N LYS A 726 -10.05 -8.08 -35.78
CA LYS A 726 -11.20 -7.50 -35.04
C LYS A 726 -12.23 -8.54 -34.58
N GLU A 727 -11.75 -9.74 -34.26
CA GLU A 727 -12.57 -10.83 -33.74
C GLU A 727 -11.94 -11.42 -32.49
N HIS A 728 -12.78 -11.76 -31.51
CA HIS A 728 -12.30 -12.31 -30.25
C HIS A 728 -11.54 -13.63 -30.46
N GLY A 729 -10.36 -13.74 -29.85
CA GLY A 729 -9.52 -14.94 -29.90
C GLY A 729 -8.72 -15.10 -31.19
N CYS A 730 -8.66 -14.07 -32.05
CA CYS A 730 -7.83 -14.11 -33.26
C CYS A 730 -6.32 -14.07 -32.93
N THR A 731 -5.93 -13.41 -31.83
CA THR A 731 -4.55 -13.42 -31.34
C THR A 731 -4.29 -14.57 -30.38
N ALA A 732 -3.06 -15.09 -30.36
CA ALA A 732 -2.67 -16.21 -29.48
C ALA A 732 -2.88 -15.87 -28.00
N LEU A 733 -2.54 -14.65 -27.56
CA LEU A 733 -2.79 -14.21 -26.19
C LEU A 733 -4.28 -14.23 -25.83
N SER A 734 -5.13 -13.68 -26.70
CA SER A 734 -6.57 -13.65 -26.46
C SER A 734 -7.15 -15.06 -26.46
N TRP A 735 -6.73 -15.90 -27.39
CA TRP A 735 -7.12 -17.31 -27.41
C TRP A 735 -6.74 -18.00 -26.08
N MET A 736 -5.51 -17.84 -25.60
CA MET A 736 -5.07 -18.41 -24.32
C MET A 736 -5.82 -17.81 -23.11
N THR A 737 -6.30 -16.58 -23.20
CA THR A 737 -7.04 -15.91 -22.11
C THR A 737 -8.51 -16.32 -22.08
N LEU A 738 -9.14 -16.47 -23.24
CA LEU A 738 -10.56 -16.81 -23.40
C LEU A 738 -10.81 -18.32 -23.39
N ARG A 739 -9.83 -19.12 -23.83
CA ARG A 739 -9.94 -20.58 -23.98
C ARG A 739 -8.90 -21.40 -23.23
N GLY A 740 -7.82 -20.80 -22.73
CA GLY A 740 -6.76 -21.55 -22.07
C GLY A 740 -7.24 -22.17 -20.75
N ASN A 741 -6.85 -23.43 -20.52
CA ASN A 741 -7.18 -24.17 -19.31
C ASN A 741 -5.90 -24.55 -18.56
N LYS A 742 -5.97 -24.49 -17.21
CA LYS A 742 -4.90 -24.97 -16.32
C LYS A 742 -4.68 -26.48 -16.43
N ARG A 743 -5.75 -27.27 -16.60
CA ARG A 743 -5.66 -28.74 -16.68
C ARG A 743 -4.85 -29.18 -17.90
N ASP A 744 -5.08 -28.54 -19.03
CA ASP A 744 -4.43 -28.87 -20.30
C ASP A 744 -3.10 -28.14 -20.51
N GLY A 745 -2.70 -27.31 -19.54
CA GLY A 745 -1.50 -26.48 -19.61
C GLY A 745 -1.54 -25.40 -20.70
N THR A 746 -2.71 -25.13 -21.29
CA THR A 746 -2.89 -24.21 -22.43
C THR A 746 -3.09 -22.76 -22.00
N ASP A 747 -3.27 -22.50 -20.70
CA ASP A 747 -3.33 -21.14 -20.17
C ASP A 747 -1.96 -20.44 -20.23
N LEU A 748 -1.99 -19.10 -20.31
CA LEU A 748 -0.81 -18.24 -20.42
C LEU A 748 0.24 -18.53 -19.33
N HIS A 749 -0.18 -18.75 -18.08
CA HIS A 749 0.75 -18.96 -16.98
C HIS A 749 1.37 -20.35 -17.03
N SER A 750 0.59 -21.38 -17.36
CA SER A 750 1.11 -22.74 -17.52
C SER A 750 2.09 -22.86 -18.71
N THR A 751 1.79 -22.18 -19.82
CA THR A 751 2.69 -22.15 -20.99
C THR A 751 4.01 -21.44 -20.68
N THR A 752 3.96 -20.29 -19.99
CA THR A 752 5.19 -19.60 -19.53
C THR A 752 5.96 -20.45 -18.53
N ALA A 753 5.27 -21.07 -17.57
CA ALA A 753 5.87 -21.94 -16.55
C ALA A 753 6.65 -23.10 -17.18
N ALA A 754 6.03 -23.80 -18.14
CA ALA A 754 6.66 -24.89 -18.87
C ALA A 754 7.86 -24.42 -19.72
N SER A 755 7.75 -23.26 -20.38
CA SER A 755 8.79 -22.73 -21.25
C SER A 755 10.06 -22.31 -20.49
N VAL A 756 9.92 -21.82 -19.27
CA VAL A 756 11.04 -21.32 -18.44
C VAL A 756 11.49 -22.34 -17.39
N GLY A 757 10.66 -23.32 -17.06
CA GLY A 757 10.91 -24.28 -15.98
C GLY A 757 10.75 -23.61 -14.61
N MET A 758 9.60 -23.00 -14.36
CA MET A 758 9.23 -22.40 -13.07
C MET A 758 7.83 -22.84 -12.65
N SER A 759 7.43 -22.59 -11.40
CA SER A 759 6.05 -22.84 -10.96
C SER A 759 5.06 -21.88 -11.63
N ARG A 760 3.79 -22.29 -11.72
CA ARG A 760 2.73 -21.46 -12.31
C ARG A 760 2.53 -20.14 -11.56
N ASP A 761 2.65 -20.14 -10.24
CA ASP A 761 2.48 -18.92 -9.44
C ASP A 761 3.64 -17.93 -9.65
N GLN A 762 4.87 -18.43 -9.77
CA GLN A 762 6.01 -17.63 -10.20
C GLN A 762 5.80 -17.08 -11.61
N ALA A 763 5.32 -17.91 -12.55
CA ALA A 763 5.02 -17.50 -13.92
C ALA A 763 3.90 -16.44 -13.97
N LYS A 764 2.93 -16.49 -13.06
CA LYS A 764 1.90 -15.45 -12.91
C LYS A 764 2.54 -14.10 -12.57
N VAL A 765 3.30 -14.04 -11.48
CA VAL A 765 4.02 -12.80 -11.08
C VAL A 765 4.92 -12.30 -12.21
N PHE A 766 5.61 -13.23 -12.87
CA PHE A 766 6.51 -12.93 -13.97
C PHE A 766 5.80 -12.35 -15.20
N ASN A 767 4.69 -12.96 -15.64
CA ASN A 767 3.90 -12.49 -16.79
C ASN A 767 3.32 -11.09 -16.54
N TYR A 768 2.75 -10.84 -15.35
CA TYR A 768 2.26 -9.50 -15.02
C TYR A 768 3.40 -8.47 -15.02
N ALA A 769 4.54 -8.76 -14.38
CA ALA A 769 5.69 -7.86 -14.40
C ALA A 769 6.14 -7.53 -15.84
N ARG A 770 6.14 -8.54 -16.73
CA ARG A 770 6.53 -8.41 -18.14
C ARG A 770 5.53 -7.60 -18.96
N MET A 771 4.23 -7.81 -18.78
CA MET A 771 3.17 -7.00 -19.39
C MET A 771 3.29 -5.53 -18.98
N TYR A 772 3.65 -5.26 -17.72
CA TYR A 772 3.93 -3.90 -17.24
C TYR A 772 5.34 -3.40 -17.54
N GLY A 773 5.97 -3.95 -18.57
CA GLY A 773 7.22 -3.42 -19.14
C GLY A 773 8.47 -3.68 -18.32
N ALA A 774 8.49 -4.72 -17.47
CA ALA A 774 9.76 -5.30 -17.03
C ALA A 774 10.59 -5.67 -18.26
N GLY A 775 11.75 -5.02 -18.44
CA GLY A 775 12.68 -5.35 -19.51
C GLY A 775 13.44 -6.66 -19.25
N LYS A 776 14.12 -7.19 -20.26
CA LYS A 776 14.92 -8.43 -20.17
C LYS A 776 15.84 -8.47 -18.94
N ARG A 777 16.43 -7.33 -18.55
CA ARG A 777 17.31 -7.21 -17.36
C ARG A 777 16.58 -7.45 -16.03
N LEU A 778 15.36 -6.94 -15.87
CA LEU A 778 14.59 -7.13 -14.64
C LEU A 778 14.05 -8.56 -14.58
N ALA A 779 13.54 -9.06 -15.70
CA ALA A 779 13.13 -10.46 -15.86
C ALA A 779 14.27 -11.44 -15.54
N LEU A 780 15.49 -11.17 -16.03
CA LEU A 780 16.68 -11.96 -15.71
C LEU A 780 16.96 -11.99 -14.21
N ARG A 781 16.97 -10.83 -13.56
CA ARG A 781 17.17 -10.75 -12.11
C ARG A 781 16.13 -11.55 -11.35
N THR A 782 14.86 -11.42 -11.73
CA THR A 782 13.75 -12.15 -11.11
C THR A 782 13.87 -13.67 -11.33
N LEU A 783 14.25 -14.10 -12.54
CA LEU A 783 14.43 -15.52 -12.83
C LEU A 783 15.59 -16.12 -12.01
N MET A 784 16.72 -15.41 -11.93
CA MET A 784 17.87 -15.82 -11.11
C MET A 784 17.54 -15.86 -9.61
N GLN A 785 16.60 -15.04 -9.14
CA GLN A 785 16.12 -15.07 -7.75
C GLN A 785 15.26 -16.30 -7.47
N TYR A 786 14.41 -16.71 -8.42
CA TYR A 786 13.50 -17.85 -8.26
C TYR A 786 14.15 -19.20 -8.53
N ASN A 787 15.16 -19.24 -9.39
CA ASN A 787 15.80 -20.48 -9.82
C ASN A 787 17.29 -20.43 -9.49
N LYS A 788 17.64 -20.94 -8.30
CA LYS A 788 19.01 -20.90 -7.76
C LYS A 788 19.95 -21.91 -8.42
N ASP A 789 19.38 -22.94 -9.06
CA ASP A 789 20.14 -24.02 -9.71
C ASP A 789 20.56 -23.70 -11.15
N LEU A 790 19.99 -22.64 -11.75
CA LEU A 790 20.33 -22.23 -13.11
C LEU A 790 21.52 -21.28 -13.13
N THR A 791 22.45 -21.50 -14.06
CA THR A 791 23.55 -20.57 -14.32
C THR A 791 23.02 -19.26 -14.90
N LYS A 792 23.84 -18.19 -14.83
CA LYS A 792 23.47 -16.89 -15.40
C LYS A 792 23.25 -17.01 -16.91
N GLU A 793 24.08 -17.80 -17.58
CA GLU A 793 24.04 -18.06 -19.02
C GLU A 793 22.73 -18.78 -19.41
N GLU A 794 22.33 -19.80 -18.65
CA GLU A 794 21.05 -20.48 -18.83
C GLU A 794 19.86 -19.58 -18.56
N CYS A 795 19.93 -18.73 -17.52
CA CYS A 795 18.90 -17.75 -17.24
C CYS A 795 18.76 -16.73 -18.37
N VAL A 796 19.88 -16.25 -18.93
CA VAL A 796 19.88 -15.36 -20.11
C VAL A 796 19.26 -16.05 -21.31
N ALA A 797 19.64 -17.30 -21.59
CA ALA A 797 19.09 -18.07 -22.71
C ALA A 797 17.56 -18.26 -22.56
N LYS A 798 17.09 -18.65 -21.38
CA LYS A 798 15.65 -18.82 -21.09
C LYS A 798 14.87 -17.50 -21.17
N VAL A 799 15.42 -16.40 -20.64
CA VAL A 799 14.76 -15.09 -20.73
C VAL A 799 14.73 -14.58 -22.17
N ASN A 800 15.81 -14.73 -22.93
CA ASN A 800 15.79 -14.37 -24.35
C ASN A 800 14.74 -15.18 -25.09
N LYS A 801 14.79 -16.53 -25.00
CA LYS A 801 13.79 -17.42 -25.59
C LYS A 801 12.36 -17.02 -25.23
N LEU A 802 12.10 -16.68 -23.97
CA LEU A 802 10.78 -16.25 -23.53
C LEU A 802 10.34 -14.92 -24.16
N TYR A 803 11.21 -13.91 -24.19
CA TYR A 803 10.88 -12.62 -24.80
C TYR A 803 10.72 -12.74 -26.32
N ASP A 804 11.47 -13.62 -26.96
CA ASP A 804 11.38 -13.86 -28.39
C ASP A 804 10.04 -14.58 -28.71
N ILE A 805 9.63 -15.57 -27.91
CA ILE A 805 8.31 -16.23 -28.03
C ILE A 805 7.16 -15.24 -27.76
N THR A 806 7.29 -14.38 -26.76
CA THR A 806 6.17 -13.57 -26.27
C THR A 806 6.05 -12.21 -26.95
N LYS A 807 7.12 -11.42 -27.03
CA LYS A 807 7.08 -10.09 -27.68
C LYS A 807 7.38 -10.15 -29.18
N GLY A 808 8.10 -11.17 -29.64
CA GLY A 808 8.69 -11.16 -30.98
C GLY A 808 9.76 -10.06 -31.11
N GLU A 809 10.23 -9.81 -32.33
CA GLU A 809 11.15 -8.71 -32.61
C GLU A 809 10.39 -7.38 -32.80
N VAL A 810 10.87 -6.31 -32.17
CA VAL A 810 10.19 -5.01 -32.04
C VAL A 810 10.07 -4.32 -33.40
N GLN A 811 8.91 -3.71 -33.68
CA GLN A 811 8.76 -2.81 -34.82
C GLN A 811 9.34 -1.42 -34.49
N TYR A 812 10.21 -0.91 -35.34
CA TYR A 812 10.86 0.38 -35.18
C TYR A 812 10.20 1.43 -36.07
N LYS A 813 9.89 2.61 -35.52
CA LYS A 813 9.53 3.76 -36.35
C LYS A 813 10.74 4.17 -37.17
N LEU A 814 10.59 4.27 -38.49
CA LEU A 814 11.63 4.80 -39.35
C LEU A 814 11.94 6.24 -38.94
N SER A 815 13.20 6.53 -38.64
CA SER A 815 13.66 7.91 -38.51
C SER A 815 13.66 8.56 -39.90
N LYS A 816 13.62 9.90 -39.96
CA LYS A 816 13.75 10.63 -41.24
C LYS A 816 15.01 10.23 -42.01
N ASP A 817 16.08 9.91 -41.29
CA ASP A 817 17.35 9.45 -41.86
C ASP A 817 17.21 8.02 -42.39
N ALA A 818 16.50 7.13 -41.68
CA ALA A 818 16.23 5.78 -42.13
C ALA A 818 15.31 5.74 -43.37
N GLU A 819 14.27 6.59 -43.42
CA GLU A 819 13.41 6.75 -44.61
C GLU A 819 14.24 7.20 -45.83
N TRP A 820 15.19 8.12 -45.63
CA TRP A 820 16.07 8.58 -46.69
C TRP A 820 17.04 7.48 -47.15
N ILE A 821 17.60 6.69 -46.23
CA ILE A 821 18.46 5.54 -46.55
C ILE A 821 17.69 4.50 -47.36
N VAL A 822 16.48 4.13 -46.95
CA VAL A 822 15.64 3.16 -47.67
C VAL A 822 15.34 3.65 -49.09
N LYS A 823 14.95 4.91 -49.25
CA LYS A 823 14.69 5.51 -50.58
C LYS A 823 15.93 5.55 -51.48
N LYS A 824 17.13 5.69 -50.92
CA LYS A 824 18.38 5.83 -51.68
C LYS A 824 19.04 4.49 -52.00
N THR A 825 18.84 3.48 -51.15
CA THR A 825 19.47 2.15 -51.28
C THR A 825 18.60 1.14 -52.02
N GLY A 826 17.30 1.40 -52.17
CA GLY A 826 16.39 0.52 -52.91
C GLY A 826 15.99 -0.75 -52.16
N ILE A 827 16.13 -0.76 -50.82
CA ILE A 827 15.67 -1.86 -49.97
C ILE A 827 14.14 -1.94 -50.07
N GLU A 828 13.61 -3.06 -50.59
CA GLU A 828 12.16 -3.32 -50.66
C GLU A 828 11.62 -3.57 -49.25
N LEU A 829 10.95 -2.57 -48.68
CA LEU A 829 10.07 -2.74 -47.53
C LEU A 829 8.67 -3.10 -48.02
N ASN A 830 7.91 -3.86 -47.23
CA ASN A 830 6.53 -4.20 -47.59
C ASN A 830 5.67 -2.91 -47.75
N SER A 831 4.60 -2.99 -48.56
CA SER A 831 3.74 -1.84 -48.89
C SER A 831 3.01 -1.20 -47.69
N GLU A 832 2.88 -1.92 -46.60
CA GLU A 832 2.25 -1.49 -45.33
C GLU A 832 3.26 -0.79 -44.40
N ALA A 833 4.51 -1.25 -44.36
CA ALA A 833 5.63 -0.58 -43.68
C ALA A 833 5.92 0.79 -44.30
N MET A 834 5.84 0.90 -45.63
CA MET A 834 5.94 2.18 -46.35
C MET A 834 4.77 3.14 -46.09
N LYS A 835 3.56 2.64 -45.81
CA LYS A 835 2.38 3.48 -45.49
C LYS A 835 2.35 3.91 -44.02
N SER A 836 2.77 3.03 -43.10
CA SER A 836 2.69 3.25 -41.65
C SER A 836 3.90 3.99 -41.07
N GLY A 837 5.06 3.91 -41.72
CA GLY A 837 6.32 4.48 -41.23
C GLY A 837 6.98 3.68 -40.09
N TYR A 838 6.52 2.44 -39.87
CA TYR A 838 7.11 1.49 -38.93
C TYR A 838 7.65 0.28 -39.70
N VAL A 839 8.84 -0.17 -39.35
CA VAL A 839 9.52 -1.34 -39.95
C VAL A 839 9.74 -2.37 -38.88
N SER A 840 9.30 -3.59 -39.16
CA SER A 840 9.51 -4.76 -38.34
C SER A 840 10.70 -5.54 -38.88
N PHE A 841 11.34 -6.37 -38.05
CA PHE A 841 12.30 -7.34 -38.57
C PHE A 841 11.60 -8.41 -39.44
N GLU A 842 10.26 -8.53 -39.40
CA GLU A 842 9.47 -9.34 -40.34
C GLU A 842 9.53 -8.82 -41.78
N ASP A 843 9.73 -7.52 -41.98
CA ASP A 843 10.04 -6.95 -43.30
C ASP A 843 11.43 -7.40 -43.82
N LEU A 844 12.21 -8.08 -42.98
CA LEU A 844 13.49 -8.73 -43.25
C LEU A 844 13.47 -10.25 -42.95
N GLY A 845 12.30 -10.86 -42.71
CA GLY A 845 12.14 -12.31 -42.46
C GLY A 845 12.14 -12.78 -40.99
N GLY A 846 12.01 -11.88 -40.01
CA GLY A 846 11.83 -12.19 -38.57
C GLY A 846 10.45 -12.76 -38.21
N MET A 847 10.20 -13.11 -36.94
CA MET A 847 8.95 -13.74 -36.47
C MET A 847 8.17 -12.91 -35.42
N ARG A 848 6.83 -12.84 -35.57
CA ARG A 848 5.85 -12.40 -34.55
C ARG A 848 5.78 -13.33 -33.33
N GLY A 849 5.67 -12.72 -32.15
CA GLY A 849 5.44 -13.38 -30.86
C GLY A 849 3.97 -13.30 -30.40
N ILE A 850 3.64 -14.07 -29.36
CA ILE A 850 2.26 -14.28 -28.85
C ILE A 850 1.53 -12.96 -28.49
N GLU A 851 2.27 -11.93 -28.07
CA GLU A 851 1.75 -10.67 -27.52
C GLU A 851 2.09 -9.45 -28.39
N SER A 852 2.70 -9.66 -29.57
CA SER A 852 3.17 -8.55 -30.42
C SER A 852 2.05 -7.58 -30.78
N HIS A 853 0.87 -8.09 -31.17
CA HIS A 853 -0.30 -7.25 -31.48
C HIS A 853 -0.71 -6.36 -30.31
N MET A 854 -0.74 -6.92 -29.09
CA MET A 854 -1.08 -6.16 -27.88
C MET A 854 -0.06 -5.05 -27.60
N PHE A 855 1.25 -5.36 -27.64
CA PHE A 855 2.29 -4.36 -27.40
C PHE A 855 2.30 -3.27 -28.46
N ASN A 856 2.17 -3.63 -29.74
CA ASN A 856 2.11 -2.67 -30.84
C ASN A 856 0.94 -1.71 -30.65
N LYS A 857 -0.25 -2.23 -30.29
CA LYS A 857 -1.43 -1.38 -30.07
C LYS A 857 -1.30 -0.48 -28.84
N ILE A 858 -0.78 -1.00 -27.74
CA ILE A 858 -0.51 -0.21 -26.52
C ILE A 858 0.53 0.88 -26.82
N GLU A 859 1.58 0.54 -27.57
CA GLU A 859 2.63 1.48 -27.95
C GLU A 859 2.09 2.60 -28.86
N GLU A 860 1.29 2.24 -29.87
CA GLU A 860 0.57 3.17 -30.75
C GLU A 860 -0.24 4.19 -29.93
N ILE A 861 -1.07 3.71 -29.00
CA ILE A 861 -1.88 4.58 -28.13
C ILE A 861 -0.96 5.46 -27.26
N SER A 862 0.05 4.86 -26.62
CA SER A 862 0.93 5.56 -25.68
C SER A 862 1.83 6.64 -26.31
N ASN A 863 2.14 6.50 -27.60
CA ASN A 863 2.98 7.41 -28.37
C ASN A 863 2.17 8.36 -29.28
N SER A 864 0.84 8.21 -29.32
CA SER A 864 -0.04 9.15 -29.99
C SER A 864 0.11 10.58 -29.42
N ALA A 865 -0.23 11.59 -30.22
CA ALA A 865 -0.06 12.99 -29.79
C ALA A 865 -0.88 13.34 -28.54
N LYS A 866 -2.03 12.69 -28.37
CA LYS A 866 -2.93 12.79 -27.22
C LYS A 866 -3.31 11.37 -26.78
N PRO A 867 -2.50 10.71 -25.93
CA PRO A 867 -2.80 9.36 -25.48
C PRO A 867 -4.11 9.33 -24.68
N GLU A 868 -5.02 8.48 -25.12
CA GLU A 868 -6.38 8.35 -24.61
C GLU A 868 -6.71 6.87 -24.38
N THR A 869 -7.55 6.60 -23.38
CA THR A 869 -8.06 5.24 -23.19
C THR A 869 -9.05 4.88 -24.32
N PRO A 870 -9.01 3.65 -24.85
CA PRO A 870 -9.83 3.22 -25.98
C PRO A 870 -11.34 3.27 -25.72
N THR A 871 -11.78 3.07 -24.48
CA THR A 871 -13.22 2.92 -24.16
C THR A 871 -13.89 4.24 -23.84
N LEU A 872 -13.33 5.04 -22.92
CA LEU A 872 -13.94 6.29 -22.45
C LEU A 872 -13.23 7.55 -22.96
N GLY A 873 -12.15 7.42 -23.74
CA GLY A 873 -11.40 8.57 -24.29
C GLY A 873 -10.69 9.38 -23.21
N CYS A 874 -10.27 8.76 -22.11
CA CYS A 874 -9.66 9.46 -20.98
C CYS A 874 -8.19 9.76 -21.27
N LYS A 875 -7.78 11.02 -21.23
CA LYS A 875 -6.40 11.44 -21.56
C LYS A 875 -5.42 11.20 -20.40
N ILE A 876 -4.16 10.90 -20.74
CA ILE A 876 -3.06 10.82 -19.76
C ILE A 876 -2.78 12.18 -19.10
N SER A 877 -2.15 12.19 -17.92
CA SER A 877 -1.66 13.43 -17.29
C SER A 877 -0.80 14.24 -18.26
N ARG A 878 -0.99 15.56 -18.26
CA ARG A 878 -0.23 16.52 -19.10
C ARG A 878 1.28 16.42 -18.92
N ALA A 879 1.73 16.02 -17.72
CA ALA A 879 3.14 15.84 -17.41
C ALA A 879 3.72 14.56 -18.05
N LEU A 880 2.91 13.68 -18.62
CA LEU A 880 3.34 12.44 -19.29
C LEU A 880 3.00 12.42 -20.78
N GLU A 881 2.53 13.52 -21.35
CA GLU A 881 2.29 13.60 -22.79
C GLU A 881 3.60 13.40 -23.58
N PRO A 882 3.61 12.60 -24.66
CA PRO A 882 4.83 12.27 -25.41
C PRO A 882 5.62 13.51 -25.85
N GLY A 883 4.92 14.56 -26.29
CA GLY A 883 5.54 15.83 -26.68
C GLY A 883 6.24 16.60 -25.55
N LYS A 884 5.94 16.28 -24.27
CA LYS A 884 6.53 16.93 -23.10
C LYS A 884 7.66 16.12 -22.47
N VAL A 885 7.61 14.80 -22.58
CA VAL A 885 8.64 13.91 -22.01
C VAL A 885 9.70 13.47 -23.03
N LYS A 886 9.56 13.83 -24.31
CA LYS A 886 10.54 13.60 -25.39
C LYS A 886 11.10 12.16 -25.42
N GLY A 887 10.24 11.16 -25.15
CA GLY A 887 10.62 9.73 -25.11
C GLY A 887 10.90 9.16 -23.70
N SER A 888 11.14 10.00 -22.69
CA SER A 888 11.27 9.55 -21.29
C SER A 888 9.99 8.92 -20.77
N PHE A 889 10.09 8.02 -19.79
CA PHE A 889 8.95 7.34 -19.14
C PHE A 889 8.05 6.51 -20.07
N ALA A 890 8.56 5.99 -21.19
CA ALA A 890 7.79 5.17 -22.12
C ALA A 890 7.07 3.99 -21.45
N THR A 891 7.79 3.24 -20.59
CA THR A 891 7.21 2.14 -19.80
C THR A 891 6.03 2.59 -18.93
N THR A 892 6.13 3.73 -18.28
CA THR A 892 5.03 4.29 -17.47
C THR A 892 3.82 4.62 -18.34
N ARG A 893 4.01 5.18 -19.54
CA ARG A 893 2.92 5.50 -20.47
C ARG A 893 2.24 4.24 -21.00
N MET A 894 3.01 3.20 -21.34
CA MET A 894 2.46 1.91 -21.78
C MET A 894 1.62 1.27 -20.68
N ASN A 895 2.14 1.23 -19.44
CA ASN A 895 1.40 0.71 -18.29
C ASN A 895 0.13 1.50 -18.00
N TRP A 896 0.18 2.82 -18.23
CA TRP A 896 -0.97 3.69 -18.02
C TRP A 896 -2.14 3.32 -18.93
N VAL A 897 -1.92 2.88 -20.18
CA VAL A 897 -3.01 2.51 -21.11
C VAL A 897 -3.90 1.43 -20.48
N VAL A 898 -3.31 0.32 -20.05
CA VAL A 898 -4.05 -0.81 -19.45
C VAL A 898 -4.63 -0.44 -18.08
N GLN A 899 -3.82 0.16 -17.20
CA GLN A 899 -4.28 0.48 -15.84
C GLN A 899 -5.40 1.53 -15.82
N SER A 900 -5.30 2.53 -16.69
CA SER A 900 -6.33 3.56 -16.84
C SER A 900 -7.58 2.97 -17.49
N SER A 901 -7.46 2.07 -18.47
CA SER A 901 -8.60 1.32 -19.00
C SER A 901 -9.26 0.42 -17.95
N ALA A 902 -8.53 -0.17 -17.01
CA ALA A 902 -9.14 -0.91 -15.90
C ALA A 902 -9.99 0.01 -14.99
N VAL A 903 -9.62 1.28 -14.85
CA VAL A 903 -10.47 2.27 -14.13
C VAL A 903 -11.73 2.62 -14.93
N ASP A 904 -11.64 2.68 -16.27
CA ASP A 904 -12.83 2.83 -17.12
C ASP A 904 -13.81 1.68 -16.93
N TYR A 905 -13.30 0.45 -16.80
CA TYR A 905 -14.10 -0.73 -16.49
C TYR A 905 -14.83 -0.57 -15.16
N LEU A 906 -14.11 -0.19 -14.09
CA LEU A 906 -14.72 0.01 -12.78
C LEU A 906 -15.82 1.08 -12.84
N HIS A 907 -15.57 2.22 -13.50
CA HIS A 907 -16.59 3.27 -13.63
C HIS A 907 -17.84 2.80 -14.38
N LEU A 908 -17.67 2.06 -15.48
CA LEU A 908 -18.79 1.47 -16.23
C LEU A 908 -19.59 0.50 -15.36
N LEU A 909 -18.91 -0.39 -14.63
CA LEU A 909 -19.53 -1.37 -13.74
C LEU A 909 -20.34 -0.68 -12.63
N LEU A 910 -19.77 0.32 -11.97
CA LEU A 910 -20.45 1.08 -10.91
C LEU A 910 -21.68 1.85 -11.43
N VAL A 911 -21.56 2.46 -12.62
CA VAL A 911 -22.66 3.20 -13.23
C VAL A 911 -23.80 2.27 -13.68
N ALA A 912 -23.48 1.11 -14.24
CA ALA A 912 -24.47 0.09 -14.61
C ALA A 912 -25.17 -0.47 -13.35
N MET A 913 -24.40 -0.82 -12.32
CA MET A 913 -24.96 -1.31 -11.05
C MET A 913 -25.91 -0.29 -10.42
N ARG A 914 -25.50 0.98 -10.35
CA ARG A 914 -26.36 2.04 -9.80
C ARG A 914 -27.64 2.24 -10.62
N TRP A 915 -27.56 2.08 -11.94
CA TRP A 915 -28.74 2.13 -12.80
C TRP A 915 -29.70 0.98 -12.51
N LEU A 916 -29.21 -0.26 -12.40
CA LEU A 916 -30.04 -1.42 -12.09
C LEU A 916 -30.66 -1.33 -10.69
N ILE A 917 -29.86 -0.94 -9.69
CA ILE A 917 -30.34 -0.70 -8.31
C ILE A 917 -31.51 0.28 -8.31
N LYS A 918 -31.39 1.40 -9.02
CA LYS A 918 -32.45 2.40 -9.14
C LYS A 918 -33.67 1.89 -9.92
N THR A 919 -33.44 1.14 -11.00
CA THR A 919 -34.49 0.66 -11.91
C THR A 919 -35.39 -0.37 -11.25
N TYR A 920 -34.80 -1.27 -10.46
CA TYR A 920 -35.51 -2.35 -9.76
C TYR A 920 -35.74 -2.08 -8.27
N ASN A 921 -35.38 -0.88 -7.79
CA ASN A 921 -35.52 -0.47 -6.39
C ASN A 921 -34.87 -1.48 -5.41
N LEU A 922 -33.65 -1.92 -5.73
CA LEU A 922 -32.90 -2.86 -4.89
C LEU A 922 -32.34 -2.13 -3.67
N ASP A 923 -32.55 -2.67 -2.47
CA ASP A 923 -31.89 -2.18 -1.24
C ASP A 923 -30.42 -2.61 -1.22
N ALA A 924 -29.60 -1.93 -2.01
CA ALA A 924 -28.17 -2.18 -2.14
C ALA A 924 -27.34 -0.90 -2.16
N ARG A 925 -26.18 -0.93 -1.50
CA ARG A 925 -25.26 0.20 -1.36
C ARG A 925 -23.84 -0.22 -1.71
N PHE A 926 -23.11 0.62 -2.44
CA PHE A 926 -21.69 0.42 -2.70
C PHE A 926 -20.86 0.53 -1.41
N VAL A 927 -20.04 -0.49 -1.13
CA VAL A 927 -19.24 -0.60 0.11
C VAL A 927 -17.81 -0.18 -0.15
N LEU A 928 -17.16 -0.91 -1.07
CA LEU A 928 -15.75 -0.71 -1.40
C LEU A 928 -15.42 -1.35 -2.75
N SER A 929 -14.33 -0.89 -3.36
CA SER A 929 -13.66 -1.59 -4.45
C SER A 929 -12.16 -1.65 -4.15
N ILE A 930 -11.58 -2.85 -4.13
CA ILE A 930 -10.15 -3.10 -3.88
C ILE A 930 -9.59 -3.83 -5.09
N HIS A 931 -8.66 -3.20 -5.81
CA HIS A 931 -8.12 -3.75 -7.05
C HIS A 931 -9.23 -4.04 -8.08
N ASP A 932 -9.50 -5.31 -8.36
CA ASP A 932 -10.50 -5.88 -9.25
C ASP A 932 -11.76 -6.38 -8.51
N GLU A 933 -11.79 -6.26 -7.18
CA GLU A 933 -12.91 -6.64 -6.31
C GLU A 933 -13.89 -5.47 -6.16
N VAL A 934 -15.20 -5.75 -6.25
CA VAL A 934 -16.28 -4.79 -6.00
C VAL A 934 -17.30 -5.41 -5.05
N ARG A 935 -17.66 -4.69 -3.99
CA ARG A 935 -18.60 -5.15 -2.94
C ARG A 935 -19.76 -4.18 -2.76
N TYR A 936 -20.95 -4.75 -2.62
CA TYR A 936 -22.19 -4.08 -2.26
C TYR A 936 -22.75 -4.66 -0.96
N LEU A 937 -23.34 -3.83 -0.12
CA LEU A 937 -24.12 -4.25 1.04
C LEU A 937 -25.58 -4.28 0.59
N SER A 938 -26.28 -5.38 0.82
CA SER A 938 -27.68 -5.53 0.44
C SER A 938 -28.49 -6.26 1.49
N ASN A 939 -29.80 -6.06 1.50
CA ASN A 939 -30.67 -6.89 2.32
C ASN A 939 -30.54 -8.35 1.88
N THR A 940 -30.34 -9.26 2.85
CA THR A 940 -30.06 -10.67 2.60
C THR A 940 -31.17 -11.35 1.78
N THR A 941 -32.41 -10.88 1.92
CA THR A 941 -33.56 -11.42 1.19
C THR A 941 -33.51 -11.19 -0.32
N ILE A 942 -32.77 -10.17 -0.78
CA ILE A 942 -32.65 -9.81 -2.20
C ILE A 942 -31.22 -9.97 -2.74
N ALA A 943 -30.37 -10.73 -2.04
CA ALA A 943 -28.96 -10.86 -2.37
C ALA A 943 -28.76 -11.49 -3.76
N HIS A 944 -29.65 -12.40 -4.18
CA HIS A 944 -29.59 -13.05 -5.49
C HIS A 944 -29.95 -12.09 -6.64
N GLU A 945 -30.92 -11.20 -6.43
CA GLU A 945 -31.29 -10.16 -7.39
C GLU A 945 -30.15 -9.14 -7.57
N VAL A 946 -29.46 -8.80 -6.47
CA VAL A 946 -28.27 -7.95 -6.52
C VAL A 946 -27.10 -8.66 -7.21
N ALA A 947 -26.94 -9.97 -6.99
CA ALA A 947 -25.95 -10.79 -7.70
C ALA A 947 -26.23 -10.83 -9.21
N LEU A 948 -27.49 -11.03 -9.62
CA LEU A 948 -27.89 -10.98 -11.02
C LEU A 948 -27.66 -9.60 -11.63
N ALA A 949 -27.97 -8.52 -10.89
CA ALA A 949 -27.67 -7.16 -11.34
C ALA A 949 -26.16 -6.95 -11.57
N LEU A 950 -25.30 -7.55 -10.73
CA LEU A 950 -23.86 -7.50 -10.88
C LEU A 950 -23.37 -8.29 -12.10
N GLN A 951 -23.94 -9.48 -12.35
CA GLN A 951 -23.69 -10.24 -13.59
C GLN A 951 -24.05 -9.42 -14.83
N ILE A 952 -25.25 -8.83 -14.88
CA ILE A 952 -25.72 -8.02 -16.01
C ILE A 952 -24.80 -6.79 -16.21
N SER A 953 -24.40 -6.14 -15.12
CA SER A 953 -23.50 -4.98 -15.18
C SER A 953 -22.14 -5.34 -15.78
N ASN A 954 -21.63 -6.54 -15.51
CA ASN A 954 -20.39 -7.04 -16.09
C ASN A 954 -20.52 -7.29 -17.60
N ILE A 955 -21.60 -7.94 -18.03
CA ILE A 955 -21.89 -8.17 -19.45
C ILE A 955 -21.94 -6.83 -20.21
N LEU A 956 -22.68 -5.85 -19.70
CA LEU A 956 -22.80 -4.53 -20.33
C LEU A 956 -21.46 -3.80 -20.38
N THR A 957 -20.68 -3.88 -19.29
CA THR A 957 -19.36 -3.26 -19.21
C THR A 957 -18.41 -3.87 -20.25
N ARG A 958 -18.33 -5.20 -20.33
CA ARG A 958 -17.45 -5.87 -21.29
C ARG A 958 -17.89 -5.64 -22.75
N SER A 959 -19.20 -5.62 -22.98
CA SER A 959 -19.76 -5.32 -24.30
C SER A 959 -19.45 -3.89 -24.74
N MET A 960 -19.44 -2.93 -23.82
CA MET A 960 -19.02 -1.56 -24.10
C MET A 960 -17.55 -1.47 -24.55
N PHE A 961 -16.66 -2.25 -23.93
CA PHE A 961 -15.25 -2.33 -24.34
C PHE A 961 -15.10 -2.93 -25.75
N ALA A 962 -15.78 -4.04 -26.02
CA ALA A 962 -15.78 -4.67 -27.34
C ALA A 962 -16.34 -3.70 -28.41
N TYR A 963 -17.49 -3.08 -28.13
CA TYR A 963 -18.15 -2.13 -29.02
C TYR A 963 -17.26 -0.94 -29.38
N LYS A 964 -16.57 -0.34 -28.39
CA LYS A 964 -15.65 0.79 -28.62
C LYS A 964 -14.42 0.44 -29.47
N LEU A 965 -14.11 -0.85 -29.56
CA LEU A 965 -13.05 -1.40 -30.38
C LEU A 965 -13.56 -2.01 -31.68
N ASP A 966 -14.80 -1.69 -32.09
CA ASP A 966 -15.43 -2.12 -33.34
C ASP A 966 -15.69 -3.64 -33.40
N MET A 967 -15.92 -4.25 -32.23
CA MET A 967 -16.26 -5.66 -32.07
C MET A 967 -17.71 -5.77 -31.57
N HIS A 968 -18.62 -6.30 -32.39
CA HIS A 968 -20.07 -6.31 -32.15
C HIS A 968 -20.59 -7.63 -31.55
N ASP A 969 -19.78 -8.28 -30.73
CA ASP A 969 -20.13 -9.50 -30.02
C ASP A 969 -19.23 -9.64 -28.78
N LEU A 970 -19.53 -10.58 -27.89
CA LEU A 970 -18.73 -10.84 -26.68
C LEU A 970 -18.58 -12.36 -26.45
N PRO A 971 -17.40 -12.85 -26.01
CA PRO A 971 -17.25 -14.25 -25.65
C PRO A 971 -18.07 -14.61 -24.40
N LEU A 972 -18.79 -15.74 -24.45
CA LEU A 972 -19.64 -16.18 -23.35
C LEU A 972 -18.85 -16.46 -22.07
N GLY A 973 -17.66 -17.06 -22.19
CA GLY A 973 -16.80 -17.42 -21.07
C GLY A 973 -16.26 -16.23 -20.26
N VAL A 974 -16.44 -15.00 -20.74
CA VAL A 974 -16.10 -13.79 -19.98
C VAL A 974 -17.30 -12.91 -19.67
N ALA A 975 -18.48 -13.24 -20.20
CA ALA A 975 -19.69 -12.44 -20.05
C ALA A 975 -20.11 -12.35 -18.56
N PHE A 976 -19.99 -13.47 -17.84
CA PHE A 976 -20.32 -13.59 -16.44
C PHE A 976 -19.06 -13.64 -15.57
N PHE A 977 -19.20 -13.22 -14.31
CA PHE A 977 -18.22 -13.53 -13.28
C PHE A 977 -18.17 -15.05 -13.06
N SER A 978 -16.97 -15.58 -12.77
CA SER A 978 -16.81 -16.99 -12.38
C SER A 978 -17.64 -17.32 -11.15
N SER A 979 -17.66 -16.42 -10.18
CA SER A 979 -18.53 -16.50 -9.01
C SER A 979 -18.88 -15.12 -8.45
N ILE A 980 -20.02 -15.04 -7.78
CA ILE A 980 -20.42 -13.93 -6.93
C ILE A 980 -20.51 -14.44 -5.50
N GLU A 981 -19.76 -13.80 -4.61
CA GLU A 981 -19.75 -14.15 -3.20
C GLU A 981 -20.84 -13.38 -2.46
N VAL A 982 -21.62 -14.11 -1.67
CA VAL A 982 -22.63 -13.58 -0.75
C VAL A 982 -22.25 -13.97 0.68
N ASP A 983 -22.00 -12.97 1.53
CA ASP A 983 -21.40 -13.22 2.83
C ASP A 983 -21.77 -12.15 3.88
N SER A 984 -21.72 -12.52 5.16
CA SER A 984 -21.85 -11.60 6.29
C SER A 984 -20.59 -10.76 6.54
N VAL A 985 -19.44 -11.13 5.93
CA VAL A 985 -18.16 -10.42 6.07
C VAL A 985 -17.48 -10.21 4.72
N VAL A 986 -16.55 -9.24 4.65
CA VAL A 986 -15.73 -9.07 3.44
C VAL A 986 -14.51 -9.99 3.49
N ARG A 987 -14.47 -11.01 2.62
CA ARG A 987 -13.29 -11.86 2.37
C ARG A 987 -13.21 -12.21 0.89
N LYS A 988 -12.03 -12.66 0.44
CA LYS A 988 -11.80 -12.90 -0.99
C LYS A 988 -12.64 -14.07 -1.50
N THR A 989 -12.60 -15.20 -0.81
CA THR A 989 -13.42 -16.38 -1.12
C THR A 989 -14.33 -16.68 0.08
N ALA A 990 -15.60 -16.98 -0.16
CA ALA A 990 -16.58 -17.14 0.91
C ALA A 990 -16.33 -18.38 1.80
N ASP A 991 -15.53 -19.34 1.33
CA ASP A 991 -15.15 -20.57 2.03
C ASP A 991 -13.93 -20.41 2.96
N ASP A 992 -13.19 -19.30 2.89
CA ASP A 992 -12.02 -19.06 3.71
C ASP A 992 -12.41 -18.68 5.14
N ASN A 993 -12.08 -19.52 6.13
CA ASN A 993 -12.34 -19.24 7.55
C ASN A 993 -11.40 -18.16 8.15
N CYS A 994 -10.53 -17.54 7.35
CA CYS A 994 -9.58 -16.47 7.71
C CYS A 994 -8.73 -16.83 8.94
N ILE A 995 -8.11 -18.00 8.91
CA ILE A 995 -7.20 -18.46 9.96
C ILE A 995 -5.89 -17.69 9.84
N THR A 996 -5.49 -17.03 10.93
CA THR A 996 -4.25 -16.25 11.02
C THR A 996 -3.66 -16.38 12.43
N PRO A 997 -2.42 -15.92 12.69
CA PRO A 997 -1.84 -15.95 14.03
C PRO A 997 -2.66 -15.20 15.08
N SER A 998 -3.34 -14.12 14.70
CA SER A 998 -4.25 -13.36 15.57
C SER A 998 -5.69 -13.91 15.58
N ASN A 999 -5.97 -14.97 14.83
CA ASN A 999 -7.28 -15.62 14.70
C ASN A 999 -7.15 -17.14 14.48
N ALA A 1000 -6.52 -17.85 15.42
CA ALA A 1000 -6.16 -19.27 15.24
C ALA A 1000 -7.36 -20.22 15.02
N GLY A 1001 -8.50 -19.99 15.69
CA GLY A 1001 -9.74 -20.75 15.49
C GLY A 1001 -10.56 -20.33 14.25
N GLY A 1002 -10.08 -19.32 13.51
CA GLY A 1002 -10.80 -18.72 12.40
C GLY A 1002 -12.10 -18.00 12.81
N LEU A 1003 -12.82 -17.49 11.83
CA LEU A 1003 -14.04 -16.70 12.00
C LEU A 1003 -15.17 -17.49 12.68
N LYS A 1004 -15.33 -18.76 12.33
CA LYS A 1004 -16.41 -19.61 12.84
C LYS A 1004 -16.33 -19.84 14.35
N GLU A 1005 -15.16 -20.22 14.85
CA GLU A 1005 -14.99 -20.54 16.28
C GLU A 1005 -14.90 -19.26 17.12
N ARG A 1006 -14.12 -18.28 16.66
CA ARG A 1006 -13.79 -17.10 17.48
C ARG A 1006 -14.85 -16.02 17.46
N TYR A 1007 -15.48 -15.81 16.31
CA TYR A 1007 -16.45 -14.73 16.10
C TYR A 1007 -17.88 -15.22 15.89
N GLY A 1008 -18.09 -16.54 15.77
CA GLY A 1008 -19.40 -17.12 15.48
C GLY A 1008 -19.88 -16.84 14.05
N ILE A 1009 -18.97 -16.53 13.13
CA ILE A 1009 -19.28 -16.12 11.75
C ILE A 1009 -19.16 -17.34 10.83
N PRO A 1010 -20.25 -17.77 10.16
CA PRO A 1010 -20.22 -18.93 9.28
C PRO A 1010 -19.44 -18.65 7.98
N LEU A 1011 -19.24 -19.72 7.20
CA LEU A 1011 -18.79 -19.59 5.82
C LEU A 1011 -19.92 -18.94 4.98
N GLY A 1012 -19.53 -18.15 3.99
CA GLY A 1012 -20.46 -17.54 3.05
C GLY A 1012 -20.76 -18.49 1.90
N HIS A 1013 -21.42 -17.97 0.88
CA HIS A 1013 -21.78 -18.72 -0.32
C HIS A 1013 -21.18 -18.08 -1.55
N SER A 1014 -20.79 -18.91 -2.51
CA SER A 1014 -20.28 -18.51 -3.81
C SER A 1014 -21.26 -19.04 -4.84
N PHE A 1015 -21.78 -18.15 -5.69
CA PHE A 1015 -22.79 -18.49 -6.69
C PHE A 1015 -22.26 -18.22 -8.09
N ASP A 1016 -22.34 -19.22 -8.96
CA ASP A 1016 -22.17 -19.04 -10.40
C ASP A 1016 -23.48 -18.51 -11.03
N ILE A 1017 -23.47 -18.25 -12.34
CA ILE A 1017 -24.66 -17.75 -13.04
C ILE A 1017 -25.79 -18.80 -13.09
N ASP A 1018 -25.47 -20.10 -13.18
CA ASP A 1018 -26.47 -21.18 -13.21
C ASP A 1018 -27.25 -21.26 -11.89
N GLN A 1019 -26.58 -21.02 -10.76
CA GLN A 1019 -27.18 -21.02 -9.44
C GLN A 1019 -27.95 -19.72 -9.12
N ILE A 1020 -27.62 -18.62 -9.79
CA ILE A 1020 -28.30 -17.32 -9.60
C ILE A 1020 -29.64 -17.28 -10.35
N LEU A 1021 -29.70 -17.88 -11.54
CA LEU A 1021 -30.91 -17.97 -12.38
C LEU A 1021 -31.89 -19.01 -11.84
#